data_AF-A0A0S3S974-F1
#
_entry.id   AF-A0A0S3S974-F1
#
_cell.length_a   1.000
_cell.length_b   1.000
_cell.length_c   1.000
_cell.angle_alpha   90.00
_cell.angle_beta   90.00
_cell.angle_gamma   90.00
#
_symmetry.space_group_name_H-M   'P 1'
#
loop_
_entity.id
_entity.type
_entity.pdbx_description
1 polymer ?
#
loop_
_entity_poly.entity_id
_entity_poly.type
_entity_poly.pdbx_seq_one_letter_code
_entity_poly.pdbx_strand_id
1 'polypeptide(L)'
;MGIKTEMLMNPIRVSLSFMLLLFITTSAQTPIYMNSFCDNSTLVSSSYKANVDTLFSWLLTDSYESDGYNYTSVNSNNHNNDDAVYGLYSCRYDITGYFCRFCINSASSELTRRCSSSVGAIIWYDICIIRFTNQSFSGQVSLSPIWNTTGTRKIKDSSEVKKTEDCMDGLIRKATVETKTYWAVDEFDWVDNEKRYGWVQCDRGIKNDQCGECLHALLDIFPQCCSTNVQWAIFGPSCSMRMDDQNLYASSGNGGISKQIKLIISFSVLGFVALLSLSVYCFWHRKRVRKDTMQFVEESLNGDLPTIPLTAVLHCTNNFSEESKLGEGGFGPVYKGTLADGRQIAVKRLSQFSGQGSEEFKNEVMFIAKLQHRNLVRLLGCCLEENEKILVYEYMSNSSLDFYLFGDEEKRKQLDWKLRLSIINGIAKGILYLHEDSRLKVIHRDLKASNVLLDHEMNPKISDFGLARAFEIGQNQATTKRVVGTYGYMAPEYAMEGLLSVKSDVFSFGVIVVEIICGRKNSGFHLSEHGQSLLLYAWRIWCAGKCLELMDPTLIKSFRASEVVKCLHIGLLCVQQDAGDRPTMSTVVLMLGSETMALPKPNHPAFSVGKLTYKEISTSRSSKNLSINDVTVSSVLAR
;
A
#
# COMPACT_ATOMS: atom_id res chain seq x y z
N MET A 1 -28.00 -11.82 -19.36
CA MET A 1 -26.69 -11.91 -20.06
C MET A 1 -25.60 -12.10 -19.04
N GLY A 2 -25.34 -13.36 -18.67
CA GLY A 2 -24.19 -13.74 -17.86
C GLY A 2 -22.97 -14.01 -18.75
N ILE A 3 -21.80 -14.10 -18.12
CA ILE A 3 -20.46 -14.29 -18.69
C ILE A 3 -19.80 -12.95 -19.06
N LYS A 4 -18.92 -12.43 -18.17
CA LYS A 4 -17.65 -11.73 -18.54
C LYS A 4 -16.77 -11.21 -17.39
N THR A 5 -16.94 -11.64 -16.13
CA THR A 5 -16.11 -11.09 -15.03
C THR A 5 -14.99 -12.00 -14.51
N GLU A 6 -14.91 -13.26 -14.93
CA GLU A 6 -13.81 -14.16 -14.50
C GLU A 6 -12.52 -14.05 -15.34
N MET A 7 -12.52 -13.33 -16.46
CA MET A 7 -11.34 -13.22 -17.34
C MET A 7 -10.37 -12.07 -17.01
N LEU A 8 -10.63 -11.26 -15.97
CA LEU A 8 -9.81 -10.07 -15.67
C LEU A 8 -8.76 -10.25 -14.57
N MET A 9 -8.82 -11.32 -13.77
CA MET A 9 -7.78 -11.61 -12.77
C MET A 9 -6.61 -12.44 -13.31
N ASN A 10 -6.76 -13.08 -14.48
CA ASN A 10 -5.73 -13.90 -15.08
C ASN A 10 -4.57 -13.12 -15.73
N PRO A 11 -4.76 -12.00 -16.48
CA PRO A 11 -3.63 -11.34 -17.13
C PRO A 11 -2.72 -10.60 -16.12
N ILE A 12 -3.28 -10.10 -15.02
CA ILE A 12 -2.51 -9.40 -13.97
C ILE A 12 -1.71 -10.41 -13.13
N ARG A 13 -2.32 -11.54 -12.73
CA ARG A 13 -1.59 -12.61 -12.02
C ARG A 13 -0.56 -13.29 -12.91
N VAL A 14 -0.85 -13.50 -14.20
CA VAL A 14 0.12 -14.05 -15.14
C VAL A 14 1.26 -13.06 -15.38
N SER A 15 0.98 -11.76 -15.50
CA SER A 15 2.04 -10.73 -15.66
C SER A 15 2.87 -10.54 -14.39
N LEU A 16 2.27 -10.53 -13.20
CA LEU A 16 2.99 -10.50 -11.91
C LEU A 16 3.76 -11.78 -11.65
N SER A 17 3.22 -12.95 -12.03
CA SER A 17 3.91 -14.23 -11.91
C SER A 17 5.05 -14.32 -12.91
N PHE A 18 4.93 -13.73 -14.11
CA PHE A 18 6.01 -13.64 -15.10
C PHE A 18 7.09 -12.63 -14.68
N MET A 19 6.71 -11.53 -14.04
CA MET A 19 7.64 -10.59 -13.40
C MET A 19 8.34 -11.25 -12.19
N LEU A 20 7.63 -12.00 -11.34
CA LEU A 20 8.23 -12.76 -10.23
C LEU A 20 9.14 -13.90 -10.73
N LEU A 21 8.80 -14.54 -11.85
CA LEU A 21 9.63 -15.55 -12.52
C LEU A 21 10.88 -14.93 -13.17
N LEU A 22 10.82 -13.68 -13.61
CA LEU A 22 11.99 -12.89 -14.04
C LEU A 22 12.84 -12.40 -12.85
N PHE A 23 12.27 -12.35 -11.64
CA PHE A 23 12.98 -12.10 -10.37
C PHE A 23 13.42 -13.40 -9.67
N ILE A 24 13.56 -14.52 -10.39
CA ILE A 24 14.37 -15.65 -9.90
C ILE A 24 15.85 -15.21 -9.98
N THR A 25 16.27 -14.53 -8.92
CA THR A 25 17.59 -14.58 -8.31
C THR A 25 18.77 -14.76 -9.27
N THR A 26 19.18 -13.70 -9.96
CA THR A 26 20.62 -13.39 -9.85
C THR A 26 20.77 -12.64 -8.54
N SER A 27 21.19 -13.34 -7.49
CA SER A 27 21.67 -12.66 -6.29
C SER A 27 22.70 -11.62 -6.73
N ALA A 28 22.38 -10.34 -6.61
CA ALA A 28 23.41 -9.32 -6.65
C ALA A 28 24.30 -9.60 -5.42
N GLN A 29 25.38 -10.35 -5.62
CA GLN A 29 26.36 -10.58 -4.58
C GLN A 29 26.93 -9.22 -4.20
N THR A 30 26.81 -8.86 -2.93
CA THR A 30 27.48 -7.70 -2.36
C THR A 30 28.99 -7.95 -2.36
N PRO A 31 29.84 -6.93 -2.61
CA PRO A 31 31.30 -7.03 -2.48
C PRO A 31 31.66 -7.64 -1.13
N ILE A 32 32.55 -8.62 -1.14
CA ILE A 32 32.94 -9.36 0.05
C ILE A 32 34.17 -8.69 0.64
N TYR A 33 34.04 -8.17 1.85
CA TYR A 33 35.17 -7.64 2.61
C TYR A 33 36.19 -8.75 2.87
N MET A 34 37.45 -8.50 2.52
CA MET A 34 38.54 -9.46 2.69
C MET A 34 39.38 -9.12 3.93
N ASN A 35 40.07 -7.98 3.91
CA ASN A 35 40.86 -7.50 5.04
C ASN A 35 41.22 -6.01 4.92
N SER A 36 41.74 -5.41 5.99
CA SER A 36 42.32 -4.07 5.98
C SER A 36 43.54 -3.98 6.89
N PHE A 37 44.52 -3.15 6.54
CA PHE A 37 45.57 -2.71 7.45
C PHE A 37 45.54 -1.19 7.59
N CYS A 38 45.61 -0.73 8.83
CA CYS A 38 45.76 0.66 9.19
C CYS A 38 47.16 0.88 9.76
N ASP A 39 47.87 1.91 9.31
CA ASP A 39 49.15 2.29 9.90
C ASP A 39 48.91 2.86 11.32
N ASN A 40 49.58 2.27 12.31
CA ASN A 40 49.45 2.63 13.73
C ASN A 40 50.37 3.79 14.15
N SER A 41 51.13 4.35 13.21
CA SER A 41 52.10 5.38 13.51
C SER A 41 51.47 6.78 13.52
N THR A 42 51.50 7.42 14.70
CA THR A 42 51.27 8.85 14.99
C THR A 42 49.85 9.42 15.02
N LEU A 43 49.69 10.46 15.85
CA LEU A 43 48.49 11.29 15.96
C LEU A 43 48.39 12.17 14.71
N VAL A 44 47.39 11.91 13.87
CA VAL A 44 47.18 12.59 12.59
C VAL A 44 46.68 14.04 12.82
N SER A 45 47.24 15.01 12.09
CA SER A 45 46.79 16.41 12.16
C SER A 45 45.35 16.56 11.63
N SER A 46 44.61 17.56 12.12
CA SER A 46 43.26 17.84 11.59
C SER A 46 43.28 18.20 10.10
N SER A 47 44.37 18.83 9.64
CA SER A 47 44.63 19.18 8.24
C SER A 47 44.80 17.93 7.36
N TYR A 48 45.63 16.97 7.79
CA TYR A 48 45.80 15.70 7.09
C TYR A 48 44.48 14.92 7.01
N LYS A 49 43.70 14.88 8.11
CA LYS A 49 42.40 14.21 8.11
C LYS A 49 41.42 14.83 7.10
N ALA A 50 41.37 16.16 7.00
CA ALA A 50 40.56 16.82 5.98
C ALA A 50 41.01 16.49 4.55
N ASN A 51 42.31 16.31 4.32
CA ASN A 51 42.85 15.89 3.02
C ASN A 51 42.48 14.43 2.70
N VAL A 52 42.43 13.54 3.69
CA VAL A 52 41.94 12.16 3.53
C VAL A 52 40.45 12.14 3.18
N ASP A 53 39.62 12.95 3.85
CA ASP A 53 38.18 13.06 3.53
C ASP A 53 37.95 13.62 2.12
N THR A 54 38.81 14.54 1.69
CA THR A 54 38.83 15.08 0.32
C THR A 54 39.18 13.98 -0.70
N LEU A 55 40.19 13.15 -0.39
CA LEU A 55 40.55 11.99 -1.21
C LEU A 55 39.37 11.02 -1.34
N PHE A 56 38.68 10.67 -0.25
CA PHE A 56 37.52 9.76 -0.32
C PHE A 56 36.36 10.34 -1.14
N SER A 57 36.10 11.63 -1.01
CA SER A 57 35.08 12.31 -1.82
C SER A 57 35.40 12.26 -3.31
N TRP A 58 36.69 12.41 -3.66
CA TRP A 58 37.17 12.26 -5.02
C TRP A 58 37.04 10.81 -5.52
N LEU A 59 37.43 9.81 -4.73
CA LEU A 59 37.32 8.39 -5.10
C LEU A 59 35.88 7.99 -5.47
N LEU A 60 34.89 8.49 -4.73
CA LEU A 60 33.47 8.23 -5.00
C LEU A 60 32.97 8.87 -6.30
N THR A 61 33.53 10.02 -6.66
CA THR A 61 33.16 10.75 -7.88
C THR A 61 33.87 10.13 -9.09
N ASP A 62 35.18 9.91 -8.98
CA ASP A 62 36.00 9.38 -10.05
C ASP A 62 35.64 7.94 -10.40
N SER A 63 35.27 7.10 -9.42
CA SER A 63 34.79 5.73 -9.68
C SER A 63 33.47 5.65 -10.46
N TYR A 64 32.78 6.78 -10.66
CA TYR A 64 31.63 6.88 -11.57
C TYR A 64 32.06 7.08 -13.03
N GLU A 65 33.18 7.77 -13.25
CA GLU A 65 33.63 8.23 -14.58
C GLU A 65 34.79 7.42 -15.15
N SER A 66 35.60 6.78 -14.29
CA SER A 66 36.82 6.07 -14.71
C SER A 66 36.57 4.60 -15.09
N ASP A 67 37.57 4.01 -15.76
CA ASP A 67 37.65 2.59 -16.11
C ASP A 67 38.14 1.70 -14.94
N GLY A 68 37.79 2.07 -13.71
CA GLY A 68 37.99 1.26 -12.50
C GLY A 68 39.39 1.32 -11.89
N TYR A 69 40.19 2.33 -12.21
CA TYR A 69 41.49 2.59 -11.57
C TYR A 69 41.82 4.07 -11.65
N ASN A 70 42.33 4.63 -10.55
CA ASN A 70 42.97 5.95 -10.59
C ASN A 70 43.89 6.17 -9.39
N TYR A 71 44.88 7.05 -9.56
CA TYR A 71 45.84 7.50 -8.55
C TYR A 71 45.83 9.03 -8.48
N THR A 72 45.78 9.60 -7.28
CA THR A 72 45.83 11.05 -7.08
C THR A 72 46.59 11.44 -5.82
N SER A 73 46.89 12.73 -5.71
CA SER A 73 47.42 13.36 -4.51
C SER A 73 46.59 14.57 -4.11
N VAL A 74 46.42 14.76 -2.82
CA VAL A 74 45.82 15.95 -2.21
C VAL A 74 46.92 16.73 -1.51
N ASN A 75 46.99 18.03 -1.78
CA ASN A 75 47.89 18.98 -1.12
C ASN A 75 49.41 18.73 -1.32
N SER A 76 49.82 18.12 -2.45
CA SER A 76 51.23 17.78 -2.73
C SER A 76 52.12 18.91 -3.28
N ASN A 77 51.56 20.11 -3.50
CA ASN A 77 52.25 21.22 -4.18
C ASN A 77 52.76 22.31 -3.21
N ASN A 78 52.61 22.12 -1.89
CA ASN A 78 53.03 23.09 -0.88
C ASN A 78 54.47 22.84 -0.42
N HIS A 79 55.24 23.91 -0.16
CA HIS A 79 56.66 23.83 0.20
C HIS A 79 56.96 23.02 1.49
N ASN A 80 55.95 22.77 2.34
CA ASN A 80 56.00 21.84 3.47
C ASN A 80 54.97 20.72 3.23
N ASN A 81 55.43 19.56 2.73
CA ASN A 81 54.59 18.41 2.34
C ASN A 81 54.05 17.57 3.54
N ASP A 82 53.98 18.16 4.73
CA ASP A 82 53.68 17.43 5.98
C ASP A 82 52.23 16.89 6.04
N ASP A 83 51.31 17.50 5.27
CA ASP A 83 49.89 17.12 5.20
C ASP A 83 49.48 16.50 3.84
N ALA A 84 50.43 16.14 2.98
CA ALA A 84 50.11 15.58 1.67
C ALA A 84 49.54 14.15 1.79
N VAL A 85 48.47 13.85 1.05
CA VAL A 85 47.83 12.52 1.02
C VAL A 85 47.89 11.97 -0.39
N TYR A 86 48.45 10.78 -0.55
CA TYR A 86 48.51 10.05 -1.81
C TYR A 86 47.56 8.87 -1.73
N GLY A 87 46.74 8.64 -2.77
CA GLY A 87 45.76 7.58 -2.75
C GLY A 87 45.48 6.97 -4.12
N LEU A 88 45.11 5.70 -4.12
CA LEU A 88 44.57 5.02 -5.29
C LEU A 88 43.38 4.14 -4.94
N TYR A 89 42.61 3.83 -5.97
CA TYR A 89 41.74 2.67 -5.99
C TYR A 89 41.98 1.85 -7.25
N SER A 90 41.72 0.55 -7.13
CA SER A 90 41.81 -0.38 -8.24
C SER A 90 40.72 -1.44 -8.12
N CYS A 91 39.86 -1.51 -9.12
CA CYS A 91 38.92 -2.60 -9.30
C CYS A 91 39.57 -3.70 -10.16
N ARG A 92 39.17 -4.95 -9.90
CA ARG A 92 39.60 -6.10 -10.70
C ARG A 92 39.26 -5.88 -12.17
N TYR A 93 40.12 -6.32 -13.09
CA TYR A 93 40.05 -5.94 -14.51
C TYR A 93 38.75 -6.33 -15.22
N ASP A 94 38.03 -7.34 -14.74
CA ASP A 94 36.72 -7.77 -15.25
C ASP A 94 35.53 -6.97 -14.69
N ILE A 95 35.78 -5.98 -13.81
CA ILE A 95 34.75 -5.23 -13.08
C ILE A 95 34.78 -3.76 -13.52
N THR A 96 33.69 -3.31 -14.14
CA THR A 96 33.53 -1.92 -14.62
C THR A 96 32.18 -1.33 -14.21
N GLY A 97 32.07 0.00 -14.31
CA GLY A 97 30.82 0.73 -14.07
C GLY A 97 30.28 0.56 -12.64
N TYR A 98 29.00 0.18 -12.54
CA TYR A 98 28.27 0.17 -11.27
C TYR A 98 28.92 -0.70 -10.19
N PHE A 99 29.41 -1.89 -10.52
CA PHE A 99 29.96 -2.83 -9.53
C PHE A 99 31.26 -2.33 -8.93
N CYS A 100 32.13 -1.71 -9.74
CA CYS A 100 33.33 -1.07 -9.24
C CYS A 100 32.96 0.06 -8.26
N ARG A 101 32.08 0.98 -8.68
CA ARG A 101 31.58 2.07 -7.83
C ARG A 101 31.00 1.58 -6.50
N PHE A 102 30.18 0.53 -6.55
CA PHE A 102 29.55 -0.03 -5.36
C PHE A 102 30.59 -0.58 -4.38
N CYS A 103 31.64 -1.23 -4.88
CA CYS A 103 32.76 -1.69 -4.06
C CYS A 103 33.56 -0.53 -3.47
N ILE A 104 33.93 0.47 -4.27
CA ILE A 104 34.67 1.64 -3.80
C ILE A 104 33.90 2.37 -2.70
N ASN A 105 32.60 2.57 -2.86
CA ASN A 105 31.77 3.20 -1.84
C ASN A 105 31.73 2.41 -0.52
N SER A 106 31.59 1.09 -0.62
CA SER A 106 31.59 0.20 0.54
C SER A 106 32.95 0.21 1.25
N ALA A 107 34.04 0.17 0.48
CA ALA A 107 35.41 0.18 0.98
C ALA A 107 35.81 1.52 1.62
N SER A 108 35.44 2.65 1.01
CA SER A 108 35.68 3.98 1.59
C SER A 108 34.98 4.16 2.93
N SER A 109 33.70 3.78 3.00
CA SER A 109 32.92 3.84 4.25
C SER A 109 33.55 2.99 5.36
N GLU A 110 34.05 1.80 5.00
CA GLU A 110 34.69 0.88 5.94
C GLU A 110 36.06 1.39 6.43
N LEU A 111 36.85 2.01 5.55
CA LEU A 111 38.12 2.64 5.90
C LEU A 111 37.94 3.81 6.87
N THR A 112 36.96 4.69 6.63
CA THR A 112 36.66 5.81 7.56
C THR A 112 36.32 5.30 8.96
N ARG A 113 35.65 4.15 9.05
CA ARG A 113 35.28 3.53 10.32
C ARG A 113 36.45 2.84 11.03
N ARG A 114 37.30 2.13 10.29
CA ARG A 114 38.38 1.30 10.87
C ARG A 114 39.68 2.06 11.08
N CYS A 115 40.06 2.92 10.15
CA CYS A 115 41.37 3.58 10.11
C CYS A 115 41.24 5.10 10.33
N SER A 116 40.35 5.53 11.25
CA SER A 116 39.96 6.93 11.43
C SER A 116 41.07 7.90 11.86
N SER A 117 42.21 7.35 12.28
CA SER A 117 43.35 8.06 12.89
C SER A 117 44.69 7.56 12.35
N SER A 118 44.73 6.99 11.15
CA SER A 118 45.93 6.41 10.56
C SER A 118 46.52 7.29 9.46
N VAL A 119 47.84 7.40 9.43
CA VAL A 119 48.61 8.10 8.37
C VAL A 119 48.64 7.35 7.04
N GLY A 120 48.12 6.13 7.01
CA GLY A 120 47.94 5.34 5.80
C GLY A 120 47.09 4.11 6.08
N ALA A 121 46.41 3.62 5.05
CA ALA A 121 45.66 2.39 5.13
C ALA A 121 45.55 1.71 3.77
N ILE A 122 45.29 0.40 3.80
CA ILE A 122 44.90 -0.39 2.65
C ILE A 122 43.72 -1.29 3.03
N ILE A 123 42.74 -1.41 2.14
CA ILE A 123 41.60 -2.32 2.27
C ILE A 123 41.46 -3.14 1.00
N TRP A 124 41.16 -4.43 1.17
CA TRP A 124 40.84 -5.34 0.07
C TRP A 124 39.40 -5.83 0.22
N TYR A 125 38.71 -5.80 -0.90
CA TYR A 125 37.50 -6.55 -1.18
C TYR A 125 37.80 -7.56 -2.29
N ASP A 126 36.92 -8.53 -2.51
CA ASP A 126 37.04 -9.52 -3.59
C ASP A 126 37.17 -8.91 -4.99
N ILE A 127 36.64 -7.70 -5.19
CA ILE A 127 36.63 -7.01 -6.50
C ILE A 127 37.29 -5.63 -6.51
N CYS A 128 37.72 -5.07 -5.38
CA CYS A 128 38.39 -3.77 -5.36
C CYS A 128 39.38 -3.58 -4.20
N ILE A 129 40.30 -2.64 -4.37
CA ILE A 129 41.33 -2.26 -3.41
C ILE A 129 41.33 -0.72 -3.29
N ILE A 130 41.47 -0.19 -2.07
CA ILE A 130 41.76 1.23 -1.82
C ILE A 130 43.00 1.32 -0.94
N ARG A 131 43.94 2.20 -1.30
CA ARG A 131 45.16 2.49 -0.54
C ARG A 131 45.38 3.99 -0.43
N PHE A 132 45.76 4.47 0.76
CA PHE A 132 46.27 5.83 0.94
C PHE A 132 47.44 5.89 1.93
N THR A 133 48.30 6.90 1.80
CA THR A 133 49.43 7.17 2.73
C THR A 133 49.92 8.61 2.59
N ASN A 134 50.75 9.08 3.52
CA ASN A 134 51.43 10.38 3.49
C ASN A 134 52.67 10.43 2.59
N GLN A 135 53.11 9.30 2.02
CA GLN A 135 54.25 9.23 1.11
C GLN A 135 53.82 8.88 -0.31
N SER A 136 54.48 9.45 -1.32
CA SER A 136 54.20 9.09 -2.71
C SER A 136 54.68 7.66 -3.01
N PHE A 137 53.80 6.86 -3.61
CA PHE A 137 54.06 5.47 -4.02
C PHE A 137 53.74 5.21 -5.49
N SER A 138 53.55 6.27 -6.29
CA SER A 138 53.28 6.13 -7.73
C SER A 138 54.44 5.40 -8.43
N GLY A 139 54.12 4.33 -9.15
CA GLY A 139 55.12 3.54 -9.89
C GLY A 139 56.12 2.77 -9.03
N GLN A 140 55.88 2.65 -7.72
CA GLN A 140 56.72 1.88 -6.80
C GLN A 140 56.08 0.53 -6.48
N VAL A 141 56.89 -0.54 -6.53
CA VAL A 141 56.45 -1.88 -6.11
C VAL A 141 56.49 -1.98 -4.60
N SER A 142 55.38 -2.43 -4.02
CA SER A 142 55.24 -2.64 -2.58
C SER A 142 54.54 -3.97 -2.35
N LEU A 143 55.21 -4.86 -1.61
CA LEU A 143 54.66 -6.15 -1.19
C LEU A 143 53.97 -6.04 0.18
N SER A 144 54.47 -5.20 1.08
CA SER A 144 53.95 -5.08 2.45
C SER A 144 52.89 -3.97 2.59
N PRO A 145 51.78 -4.19 3.30
CA PRO A 145 51.43 -5.42 4.01
C PRO A 145 50.84 -6.51 3.09
N ILE A 146 51.12 -7.77 3.40
CA ILE A 146 50.58 -8.93 2.68
C ILE A 146 49.43 -9.53 3.47
N TRP A 147 48.33 -9.84 2.79
CA TRP A 147 47.25 -10.65 3.34
C TRP A 147 47.06 -11.91 2.49
N ASN A 148 46.92 -13.06 3.16
CA ASN A 148 46.61 -14.31 2.51
C ASN A 148 45.40 -14.97 3.17
N THR A 149 44.68 -15.79 2.41
CA THR A 149 43.53 -16.56 2.87
C THR A 149 43.47 -17.90 2.16
N THR A 150 42.89 -18.90 2.83
CA THR A 150 42.69 -20.24 2.31
C THR A 150 41.25 -20.70 2.53
N GLY A 151 40.74 -21.51 1.61
CA GLY A 151 39.45 -22.16 1.73
C GLY A 151 39.48 -23.35 2.70
N THR A 152 38.36 -24.06 2.80
CA THR A 152 38.24 -25.22 3.67
C THR A 152 38.70 -26.53 3.02
N ARG A 153 38.72 -26.60 1.68
CA ARG A 153 39.10 -27.81 0.94
C ARG A 153 40.62 -27.95 0.88
N LYS A 154 41.11 -29.13 1.24
CA LYS A 154 42.52 -29.52 1.17
C LYS A 154 42.85 -30.18 -0.17
N ILE A 155 44.09 -30.03 -0.63
CA ILE A 155 44.60 -30.75 -1.80
C ILE A 155 44.60 -32.27 -1.53
N LYS A 156 44.43 -33.09 -2.57
CA LYS A 156 44.41 -34.55 -2.44
C LYS A 156 45.82 -35.13 -2.43
N ASP A 157 46.72 -34.53 -3.22
CA ASP A 157 48.09 -35.03 -3.41
C ASP A 157 49.13 -33.88 -3.43
N SER A 158 50.35 -34.13 -2.95
CA SER A 158 51.40 -33.10 -2.88
C SER A 158 51.92 -32.66 -4.26
N SER A 159 51.74 -33.46 -5.31
CA SER A 159 52.04 -33.07 -6.70
C SER A 159 51.17 -31.91 -7.20
N GLU A 160 50.01 -31.68 -6.58
CA GLU A 160 49.14 -30.53 -6.86
C GLU A 160 49.82 -29.19 -6.55
N VAL A 161 50.76 -29.17 -5.60
CA VAL A 161 51.51 -27.95 -5.24
C VAL A 161 52.35 -27.49 -6.43
N LYS A 162 53.14 -28.40 -7.02
CA LYS A 162 53.99 -28.08 -8.16
C LYS A 162 53.17 -27.69 -9.39
N LYS A 163 52.08 -28.41 -9.65
CA LYS A 163 51.16 -28.08 -10.75
C LYS A 163 50.54 -26.68 -10.56
N THR A 164 50.22 -26.30 -9.33
CA THR A 164 49.69 -24.97 -9.01
C THR A 164 50.73 -23.88 -9.30
N GLU A 165 51.98 -24.07 -8.88
CA GLU A 165 53.08 -23.15 -9.18
C GLU A 165 53.25 -22.96 -10.69
N ASP A 166 53.28 -24.05 -11.46
CA ASP A 166 53.46 -24.00 -12.92
C ASP A 166 52.27 -23.29 -13.61
N CYS A 167 51.04 -23.49 -13.13
CA CYS A 167 49.85 -22.79 -13.64
C CYS A 167 49.90 -21.29 -13.36
N MET A 168 50.31 -20.91 -12.13
CA MET A 168 50.44 -19.50 -11.75
C MET A 168 51.60 -18.82 -12.48
N ASP A 169 52.73 -19.50 -12.68
CA ASP A 169 53.84 -19.03 -13.50
C ASP A 169 53.39 -18.73 -14.94
N GLY A 170 52.59 -19.63 -15.52
CA GLY A 170 51.93 -19.44 -16.82
C GLY A 170 51.07 -18.18 -16.88
N LEU A 171 50.26 -17.93 -15.84
CA LEU A 171 49.44 -16.72 -15.73
C LEU A 171 50.29 -15.45 -15.60
N ILE A 172 51.35 -15.49 -14.81
CA ILE A 172 52.28 -14.37 -14.64
C ILE A 172 52.90 -14.00 -15.98
N ARG A 173 53.40 -15.00 -16.74
CA ARG A 173 53.95 -14.82 -18.07
C ARG A 173 52.92 -14.26 -19.06
N LYS A 174 51.68 -14.76 -19.01
CA LYS A 174 50.57 -14.27 -19.84
C LYS A 174 50.28 -12.80 -19.56
N ALA A 175 50.20 -12.40 -18.29
CA ALA A 175 49.89 -11.03 -17.87
C ALA A 175 51.00 -10.02 -18.18
N THR A 176 52.27 -10.43 -18.09
CA THR A 176 53.43 -9.50 -18.07
C THR A 176 54.26 -9.52 -19.36
N VAL A 177 54.32 -10.65 -20.06
CA VAL A 177 55.16 -10.81 -21.26
C VAL A 177 54.31 -10.93 -22.51
N GLU A 178 53.32 -11.84 -22.51
CA GLU A 178 52.56 -12.17 -23.72
C GLU A 178 51.53 -11.08 -24.07
N THR A 179 50.64 -10.77 -23.13
CA THR A 179 49.54 -9.81 -23.35
C THR A 179 49.87 -8.41 -22.85
N LYS A 180 50.73 -8.30 -21.83
CA LYS A 180 51.12 -7.05 -21.18
C LYS A 180 49.92 -6.26 -20.65
N THR A 181 48.85 -6.96 -20.26
CA THR A 181 47.61 -6.39 -19.74
C THR A 181 47.62 -6.21 -18.23
N TYR A 182 48.70 -6.58 -17.53
CA TYR A 182 48.81 -6.55 -16.06
C TYR A 182 47.77 -7.41 -15.33
N TRP A 183 47.05 -8.24 -16.08
CA TRP A 183 46.00 -9.12 -15.62
C TRP A 183 45.98 -10.35 -16.53
N ALA A 184 45.85 -11.52 -15.93
CA ALA A 184 45.55 -12.73 -16.69
C ALA A 184 44.65 -13.65 -15.88
N VAL A 185 43.91 -14.44 -16.62
CA VAL A 185 42.99 -15.43 -16.09
C VAL A 185 43.03 -16.68 -16.95
N ASP A 186 42.86 -17.83 -16.33
CA ASP A 186 42.76 -19.11 -17.02
C ASP A 186 41.98 -20.17 -16.24
N GLU A 187 41.57 -21.18 -16.99
CA GLU A 187 40.97 -22.40 -16.50
C GLU A 187 41.96 -23.56 -16.69
N PHE A 188 42.16 -24.34 -15.64
CA PHE A 188 43.10 -25.46 -15.63
C PHE A 188 42.38 -26.77 -15.36
N ASP A 189 42.61 -27.76 -16.21
CA ASP A 189 42.15 -29.12 -15.98
C ASP A 189 42.92 -29.75 -14.82
N TRP A 190 42.19 -30.39 -13.91
CA TRP A 190 42.73 -30.99 -12.70
C TRP A 190 42.43 -32.50 -12.62
N VAL A 191 42.88 -33.13 -11.54
CA VAL A 191 42.63 -34.56 -11.29
C VAL A 191 41.11 -34.81 -11.14
N ASP A 192 40.63 -35.98 -11.57
CA ASP A 192 39.21 -36.39 -11.50
C ASP A 192 38.23 -35.52 -12.31
N ASN A 193 38.65 -34.95 -13.44
CA ASN A 193 37.83 -34.03 -14.24
C ASN A 193 37.40 -32.76 -13.47
N GLU A 194 38.07 -32.45 -12.35
CA GLU A 194 37.88 -31.19 -11.67
C GLU A 194 38.54 -30.05 -12.46
N LYS A 195 38.06 -28.83 -12.24
CA LYS A 195 38.65 -27.62 -12.81
C LYS A 195 39.18 -26.73 -11.71
N ARG A 196 40.22 -25.96 -12.04
CA ARG A 196 40.75 -24.87 -11.22
C ARG A 196 40.72 -23.59 -12.03
N TYR A 197 40.45 -22.49 -11.36
CA TYR A 197 40.32 -21.17 -11.97
C TYR A 197 41.28 -20.23 -11.27
N GLY A 198 42.27 -19.74 -12.03
CA GLY A 198 43.32 -18.87 -11.49
C GLY A 198 43.29 -17.50 -12.13
N TRP A 199 43.66 -16.47 -11.35
CA TRP A 199 43.92 -15.14 -11.88
C TRP A 199 45.07 -14.46 -11.16
N VAL A 200 45.73 -13.55 -11.88
CA VAL A 200 46.80 -12.67 -11.38
C VAL A 200 46.52 -11.24 -11.82
N GLN A 201 46.89 -10.26 -11.00
CA GLN A 201 46.76 -8.85 -11.32
C GLN A 201 47.85 -7.99 -10.71
N CYS A 202 48.15 -6.86 -11.35
CA CYS A 202 49.04 -5.82 -10.85
C CYS A 202 48.38 -4.45 -10.84
N ASP A 203 48.93 -3.55 -10.03
CA ASP A 203 48.72 -2.11 -10.10
C ASP A 203 49.00 -1.62 -11.53
N ARG A 204 48.12 -0.76 -12.06
CA ARG A 204 48.25 -0.22 -13.42
C ARG A 204 49.35 0.85 -13.53
N GLY A 205 49.88 1.32 -12.41
CA GLY A 205 50.91 2.35 -12.33
C GLY A 205 52.36 1.84 -12.39
N ILE A 206 52.60 0.54 -12.33
CA ILE A 206 53.95 -0.06 -12.39
C ILE A 206 54.29 -0.59 -13.79
N LYS A 207 55.58 -0.82 -14.06
CA LYS A 207 56.04 -1.41 -15.34
C LYS A 207 55.78 -2.92 -15.39
N ASN A 208 55.77 -3.51 -16.59
CA ASN A 208 55.47 -4.95 -16.78
C ASN A 208 56.55 -5.88 -16.16
N ASP A 209 57.82 -5.48 -16.21
CA ASP A 209 58.94 -6.16 -15.53
C ASP A 209 58.73 -6.16 -14.01
N GLN A 210 58.43 -4.98 -13.46
CA GLN A 210 58.10 -4.79 -12.04
C GLN A 210 56.86 -5.58 -11.60
N CYS A 211 55.85 -5.70 -12.48
CA CYS A 211 54.67 -6.53 -12.24
C CYS A 211 55.02 -8.02 -12.18
N GLY A 212 55.89 -8.50 -13.08
CA GLY A 212 56.41 -9.87 -13.05
C GLY A 212 57.15 -10.17 -11.76
N GLU A 213 58.09 -9.31 -11.38
CA GLU A 213 58.83 -9.43 -10.11
C GLU A 213 57.90 -9.45 -8.90
N CYS A 214 56.89 -8.58 -8.86
CA CYS A 214 55.89 -8.55 -7.78
C CYS A 214 55.11 -9.86 -7.68
N LEU A 215 54.60 -10.36 -8.80
CA LEU A 215 53.81 -11.59 -8.81
C LEU A 215 54.65 -12.83 -8.48
N HIS A 216 55.89 -12.93 -8.97
CA HIS A 216 56.78 -14.03 -8.56
C HIS A 216 57.09 -13.97 -7.07
N ALA A 217 57.31 -12.79 -6.50
CA ALA A 217 57.51 -12.64 -5.06
C ALA A 217 56.29 -13.07 -4.24
N LEU A 218 55.07 -12.89 -4.74
CA LEU A 218 53.86 -13.45 -4.11
C LEU A 218 53.77 -14.97 -4.28
N LEU A 219 54.19 -15.52 -5.43
CA LEU A 219 54.22 -16.95 -5.66
C LEU A 219 55.22 -17.66 -4.74
N ASP A 220 56.34 -17.03 -4.40
CA ASP A 220 57.32 -17.56 -3.43
C ASP A 220 56.75 -17.69 -2.00
N ILE A 221 55.65 -16.99 -1.69
CA ILE A 221 54.95 -17.06 -0.41
C ILE A 221 53.94 -18.21 -0.36
N PHE A 222 53.44 -18.65 -1.52
CA PHE A 222 52.42 -19.70 -1.62
C PHE A 222 52.78 -21.00 -0.85
N PRO A 223 54.01 -21.54 -0.92
CA PRO A 223 54.41 -22.72 -0.16
C PRO A 223 54.22 -22.58 1.35
N GLN A 224 54.40 -21.36 1.88
CA GLN A 224 54.40 -21.06 3.31
C GLN A 224 52.99 -20.86 3.89
N CYS A 225 52.05 -20.33 3.11
CA CYS A 225 50.71 -19.99 3.59
C CYS A 225 49.61 -20.94 3.10
N CYS A 226 49.74 -21.44 1.87
CA CYS A 226 48.57 -21.71 1.04
C CYS A 226 48.61 -23.07 0.34
N SER A 227 49.79 -23.69 0.25
CA SER A 227 50.05 -24.96 -0.46
C SER A 227 49.19 -26.15 -0.04
N THR A 228 48.58 -26.13 1.16
CA THR A 228 47.75 -27.25 1.63
C THR A 228 46.29 -27.17 1.17
N ASN A 229 45.87 -26.08 0.53
CA ASN A 229 44.46 -25.80 0.23
C ASN A 229 44.20 -25.62 -1.26
N VAL A 230 42.99 -26.02 -1.68
CA VAL A 230 42.54 -25.88 -3.08
C VAL A 230 42.23 -24.42 -3.41
N GLN A 231 41.40 -23.76 -2.59
CA GLN A 231 41.15 -22.34 -2.73
C GLN A 231 42.14 -21.55 -1.89
N TRP A 232 42.77 -20.54 -2.49
CA TRP A 232 43.68 -19.65 -1.79
C TRP A 232 43.84 -18.33 -2.54
N ALA A 233 44.19 -17.28 -1.82
CA ALA A 233 44.50 -15.99 -2.41
C ALA A 233 45.58 -15.27 -1.61
N ILE A 234 46.45 -14.54 -2.32
CA ILE A 234 47.50 -13.70 -1.75
C ILE A 234 47.36 -12.30 -2.34
N PHE A 235 47.19 -11.31 -1.47
CA PHE A 235 46.98 -9.92 -1.80
C PHE A 235 48.12 -9.08 -1.24
N GLY A 236 48.82 -8.39 -2.12
CA GLY A 236 49.71 -7.29 -1.77
C GLY A 236 49.14 -5.95 -2.24
N PRO A 237 49.83 -4.84 -1.92
CA PRO A 237 49.46 -3.52 -2.40
C PRO A 237 49.62 -3.33 -3.91
N SER A 238 50.68 -3.89 -4.51
CA SER A 238 50.99 -3.70 -5.94
C SER A 238 50.58 -4.87 -6.84
N CYS A 239 50.32 -6.06 -6.29
CA CYS A 239 49.89 -7.21 -7.06
C CYS A 239 49.07 -8.18 -6.22
N SER A 240 48.30 -9.05 -6.86
CA SER A 240 47.47 -10.05 -6.19
C SER A 240 47.28 -11.28 -7.08
N MET A 241 47.08 -12.44 -6.45
CA MET A 241 46.83 -13.69 -7.14
C MET A 241 45.88 -14.59 -6.36
N ARG A 242 45.11 -15.40 -7.08
CA ARG A 242 44.13 -16.32 -6.49
C ARG A 242 43.98 -17.57 -7.35
N MET A 243 43.72 -18.69 -6.68
CA MET A 243 43.24 -19.93 -7.28
C MET A 243 41.97 -20.38 -6.56
N ASP A 244 41.00 -20.87 -7.32
CA ASP A 244 39.72 -21.35 -6.80
C ASP A 244 39.21 -22.59 -7.57
N ASP A 245 38.26 -23.33 -7.01
CA ASP A 245 37.58 -24.44 -7.70
C ASP A 245 36.21 -24.04 -8.27
N GLN A 246 35.86 -22.75 -8.17
CA GLN A 246 34.71 -22.13 -8.84
C GLN A 246 35.17 -21.01 -9.78
N ASN A 247 34.44 -20.81 -10.87
CA ASN A 247 34.69 -19.68 -11.76
C ASN A 247 34.15 -18.39 -11.11
N LEU A 248 35.05 -17.49 -10.74
CA LEU A 248 34.75 -16.26 -10.00
C LEU A 248 34.88 -14.97 -10.83
N TYR A 249 35.07 -15.08 -12.15
CA TYR A 249 35.29 -13.94 -13.05
C TYR A 249 34.34 -13.97 -14.25
N ALA A 250 33.95 -12.78 -14.72
CA ALA A 250 33.13 -12.65 -15.92
C ALA A 250 33.99 -13.01 -17.14
N SER A 251 33.63 -14.05 -17.89
CA SER A 251 34.34 -14.45 -19.11
C SER A 251 34.36 -13.31 -20.13
N SER A 252 35.49 -12.63 -20.25
CA SER A 252 35.80 -11.75 -21.37
C SER A 252 36.46 -12.59 -22.46
N GLY A 253 35.66 -12.97 -23.47
CA GLY A 253 36.13 -13.71 -24.63
C GLY A 253 35.26 -13.41 -25.84
N ASN A 254 35.86 -12.74 -26.83
CA ASN A 254 35.31 -12.57 -28.18
C ASN A 254 34.94 -13.95 -28.77
N GLY A 255 33.65 -14.26 -28.78
CA GLY A 255 33.09 -15.46 -29.41
C GLY A 255 31.59 -15.24 -29.56
N GLY A 256 31.09 -15.38 -30.79
CA GLY A 256 29.74 -14.95 -31.18
C GLY A 256 28.64 -15.31 -30.17
N ILE A 257 27.72 -14.37 -29.97
CA ILE A 257 26.58 -14.41 -29.04
C ILE A 257 26.01 -15.84 -28.94
N SER A 258 26.26 -16.49 -27.80
CA SER A 258 25.79 -17.86 -27.54
C SER A 258 24.27 -17.94 -27.66
N LYS A 259 23.72 -19.12 -27.99
CA LYS A 259 22.26 -19.34 -28.11
C LYS A 259 21.48 -18.86 -26.88
N GLN A 260 22.10 -18.87 -25.69
CA GLN A 260 21.47 -18.39 -24.46
C GLN A 260 21.34 -16.85 -24.42
N ILE A 261 22.34 -16.09 -24.88
CA ILE A 261 22.25 -14.62 -24.90
C ILE A 261 21.24 -14.14 -25.94
N LYS A 262 21.12 -14.81 -27.10
CA LYS A 262 20.05 -14.51 -28.08
C LYS A 262 18.65 -14.74 -27.51
N LEU A 263 18.47 -15.80 -26.71
CA LEU A 263 17.21 -16.07 -26.01
C LEU A 263 16.91 -14.98 -24.97
N ILE A 264 17.90 -14.55 -24.19
CA ILE A 264 17.72 -13.48 -23.18
C ILE A 264 17.34 -12.15 -23.84
N ILE A 265 18.00 -11.76 -24.93
CA ILE A 265 17.65 -10.54 -25.68
C ILE A 265 16.24 -10.66 -26.29
N SER A 266 15.89 -11.84 -26.84
CA SER A 266 14.56 -12.06 -27.40
C SER A 266 13.45 -11.97 -26.33
N PHE A 267 13.65 -12.59 -25.16
CA PHE A 267 12.66 -12.56 -24.07
C PHE A 267 12.53 -11.19 -23.42
N SER A 268 13.64 -10.44 -23.28
CA SER A 268 13.61 -9.08 -22.74
C SER A 268 12.89 -8.09 -23.68
N VAL A 269 13.13 -8.19 -24.99
CA VAL A 269 12.40 -7.39 -25.99
C VAL A 269 10.92 -7.75 -26.01
N LEU A 270 10.57 -9.05 -25.99
CA LEU A 270 9.17 -9.49 -25.94
C LEU A 270 8.47 -9.01 -24.66
N GLY A 271 9.17 -9.06 -23.51
CA GLY A 271 8.69 -8.56 -22.23
C GLY A 271 8.45 -7.05 -22.25
N PHE A 272 9.36 -6.28 -22.83
CA PHE A 272 9.20 -4.83 -22.96
C PHE A 272 8.03 -4.45 -23.88
N VAL A 273 7.88 -5.14 -25.02
CA VAL A 273 6.74 -4.94 -25.93
C VAL A 273 5.42 -5.34 -25.28
N ALA A 274 5.39 -6.42 -24.49
CA ALA A 274 4.22 -6.83 -23.72
C ALA A 274 3.85 -5.78 -22.64
N LEU A 275 4.84 -5.20 -21.96
CA LEU A 275 4.61 -4.14 -20.97
C LEU A 275 4.12 -2.84 -21.61
N LEU A 276 4.68 -2.45 -22.76
CA LEU A 276 4.21 -1.28 -23.51
C LEU A 276 2.81 -1.48 -24.08
N SER A 277 2.52 -2.64 -24.65
CA SER A 277 1.17 -2.95 -25.15
C SER A 277 0.15 -3.03 -24.02
N LEU A 278 0.52 -3.57 -22.85
CA LEU A 278 -0.32 -3.56 -21.65
C LEU A 278 -0.54 -2.13 -21.13
N SER A 279 0.49 -1.29 -21.09
CA SER A 279 0.37 0.10 -20.62
C SER A 279 -0.49 0.94 -21.56
N VAL A 280 -0.31 0.80 -22.88
CA VAL A 280 -1.17 1.42 -23.90
C VAL A 280 -2.60 0.90 -23.80
N TYR A 281 -2.79 -0.42 -23.65
CA TYR A 281 -4.12 -1.00 -23.45
C TYR A 281 -4.79 -0.48 -22.17
N CYS A 282 -4.05 -0.38 -21.06
CA CYS A 282 -4.55 0.16 -19.79
C CYS A 282 -4.90 1.64 -19.93
N PHE A 283 -4.08 2.42 -20.63
CA PHE A 283 -4.37 3.83 -20.92
C PHE A 283 -5.61 3.99 -21.80
N TRP A 284 -5.73 3.18 -22.86
CA TRP A 284 -6.87 3.20 -23.77
C TRP A 284 -8.15 2.74 -23.08
N HIS A 285 -8.08 1.68 -22.26
CA HIS A 285 -9.17 1.19 -21.43
C HIS A 285 -9.60 2.23 -20.39
N ARG A 286 -8.66 2.90 -19.70
CA ARG A 286 -8.97 4.00 -18.76
C ARG A 286 -9.67 5.16 -19.48
N LYS A 287 -9.17 5.57 -20.65
CA LYS A 287 -9.78 6.64 -21.45
C LYS A 287 -11.18 6.26 -21.95
N ARG A 288 -11.39 5.00 -22.35
CA ARG A 288 -12.69 4.47 -22.76
C ARG A 288 -13.69 4.43 -21.61
N VAL A 289 -13.32 3.87 -20.45
CA VAL A 289 -14.18 3.83 -19.25
C VAL A 289 -14.58 5.24 -18.80
N ARG A 290 -13.65 6.22 -18.85
CA ARG A 290 -13.96 7.62 -18.54
C ARG A 290 -14.97 8.20 -19.53
N LYS A 291 -14.77 7.96 -20.84
CA LYS A 291 -15.70 8.40 -21.88
C LYS A 291 -17.09 7.78 -21.71
N ASP A 292 -17.17 6.48 -21.45
CA ASP A 292 -18.43 5.75 -21.23
C ASP A 292 -19.15 6.25 -19.97
N THR A 293 -18.41 6.57 -18.90
CA THR A 293 -18.99 7.13 -17.66
C THR A 293 -19.50 8.56 -17.87
N MET A 294 -18.76 9.38 -18.61
CA MET A 294 -19.17 10.75 -18.91
C MET A 294 -20.39 10.78 -19.83
N GLN A 295 -20.42 9.91 -20.85
CA GLN A 295 -21.57 9.72 -21.72
C GLN A 295 -22.80 9.22 -20.94
N PHE A 296 -22.62 8.29 -19.99
CA PHE A 296 -23.69 7.84 -19.11
C PHE A 296 -24.24 8.97 -18.22
N VAL A 297 -23.38 9.82 -17.66
CA VAL A 297 -23.78 10.99 -16.87
C VAL A 297 -24.57 11.97 -17.73
N GLU A 298 -24.08 12.26 -18.93
CA GLU A 298 -24.73 13.15 -19.90
C GLU A 298 -26.11 12.62 -20.34
N GLU A 299 -26.20 11.33 -20.67
CA GLU A 299 -27.44 10.65 -21.08
C GLU A 299 -28.43 10.46 -19.91
N SER A 300 -27.93 10.20 -18.70
CA SER A 300 -28.78 9.98 -17.52
C SER A 300 -29.37 11.27 -16.97
N LEU A 301 -28.69 12.40 -17.13
CA LEU A 301 -29.04 13.66 -16.46
C LEU A 301 -29.72 14.68 -17.36
N ASN A 302 -29.80 14.46 -18.68
CA ASN A 302 -30.43 15.39 -19.63
C ASN A 302 -30.01 16.87 -19.45
N GLY A 303 -28.82 17.12 -18.87
CA GLY A 303 -28.29 18.46 -18.58
C GLY A 303 -28.61 19.08 -17.21
N ASP A 304 -29.34 18.43 -16.31
CA ASP A 304 -29.83 19.07 -15.07
C ASP A 304 -28.80 19.13 -13.91
N LEU A 305 -27.77 18.28 -13.92
CA LEU A 305 -26.73 18.27 -12.87
C LEU A 305 -25.47 18.99 -13.35
N PRO A 306 -25.05 20.10 -12.72
CA PRO A 306 -23.87 20.83 -13.15
C PRO A 306 -22.59 20.05 -12.86
N THR A 307 -21.68 20.05 -13.83
CA THR A 307 -20.32 19.56 -13.64
C THR A 307 -19.48 20.68 -13.04
N ILE A 308 -18.84 20.41 -11.91
CA ILE A 308 -17.98 21.37 -11.21
C ILE A 308 -16.52 21.05 -11.56
N PRO A 309 -15.72 22.03 -12.03
CA PRO A 309 -14.31 21.79 -12.32
C PRO A 309 -13.52 21.36 -11.08
N LEU A 310 -12.53 20.48 -11.23
CA LEU A 310 -11.70 20.00 -10.12
C LEU A 310 -10.96 21.16 -9.47
N THR A 311 -10.51 22.15 -10.25
CA THR A 311 -9.88 23.37 -9.73
C THR A 311 -10.77 24.12 -8.73
N ALA A 312 -12.07 24.21 -9.00
CA ALA A 312 -13.03 24.82 -8.09
C ALA A 312 -13.21 23.99 -6.81
N VAL A 313 -13.26 22.66 -6.94
CA VAL A 313 -13.34 21.73 -5.80
C VAL A 313 -12.09 21.82 -4.91
N LEU A 314 -10.90 21.84 -5.51
CA LEU A 314 -9.63 21.98 -4.81
C LEU A 314 -9.57 23.32 -4.07
N HIS A 315 -9.96 24.40 -4.72
CA HIS A 315 -10.00 25.71 -4.09
C HIS A 315 -10.98 25.77 -2.92
N CYS A 316 -12.21 25.28 -3.09
CA CYS A 316 -13.22 25.39 -2.04
C CYS A 316 -12.96 24.48 -0.83
N THR A 317 -12.17 23.41 -0.97
CA THR A 317 -11.81 22.46 0.09
C THR A 317 -10.40 22.66 0.66
N ASN A 318 -9.70 23.73 0.25
CA ASN A 318 -8.29 23.95 0.57
C ASN A 318 -7.41 22.71 0.28
N ASN A 319 -7.51 22.22 -0.97
CA ASN A 319 -6.81 21.03 -1.45
C ASN A 319 -7.11 19.76 -0.61
N PHE A 320 -8.40 19.56 -0.29
CA PHE A 320 -8.86 18.46 0.59
C PHE A 320 -8.13 18.43 1.94
N SER A 321 -7.96 19.59 2.58
CA SER A 321 -7.27 19.66 3.88
C SER A 321 -7.97 18.81 4.94
N GLU A 322 -7.19 18.22 5.85
CA GLU A 322 -7.76 17.46 6.98
C GLU A 322 -8.61 18.35 7.89
N GLU A 323 -8.32 19.66 7.98
CA GLU A 323 -9.16 20.63 8.69
C GLU A 323 -10.56 20.77 8.08
N SER A 324 -10.67 20.57 6.76
CA SER A 324 -11.95 20.60 6.06
C SER A 324 -12.69 19.26 6.14
N LYS A 325 -12.08 18.20 6.68
CA LYS A 325 -12.67 16.87 6.70
C LYS A 325 -13.84 16.81 7.69
N LEU A 326 -15.03 16.48 7.19
CA LEU A 326 -16.25 16.29 7.97
C LEU A 326 -16.34 14.88 8.54
N GLY A 327 -15.82 13.90 7.81
CA GLY A 327 -15.83 12.50 8.20
C GLY A 327 -15.35 11.60 7.07
N GLU A 328 -15.17 10.32 7.37
CA GLU A 328 -14.78 9.30 6.41
C GLU A 328 -15.54 8.01 6.70
N GLY A 329 -16.24 7.50 5.68
CA GLY A 329 -16.95 6.23 5.74
C GLY A 329 -16.42 5.24 4.70
N GLY A 330 -17.09 4.10 4.54
CA GLY A 330 -16.70 3.05 3.58
C GLY A 330 -16.65 3.49 2.12
N PHE A 331 -17.19 4.66 1.80
CA PHE A 331 -17.30 5.22 0.46
C PHE A 331 -16.30 6.36 0.18
N GLY A 332 -15.45 6.70 1.15
CA GLY A 332 -14.42 7.73 1.05
C GLY A 332 -14.66 8.94 1.97
N PRO A 333 -13.68 9.86 2.01
CA PRO A 333 -13.75 11.05 2.85
C PRO A 333 -14.73 12.11 2.30
N VAL A 334 -15.36 12.82 3.22
CA VAL A 334 -16.25 13.96 2.95
C VAL A 334 -15.61 15.21 3.54
N TYR A 335 -15.54 16.27 2.75
CA TYR A 335 -14.94 17.55 3.11
C TYR A 335 -15.97 18.67 3.07
N LYS A 336 -15.87 19.62 3.99
CA LYS A 336 -16.55 20.91 3.92
C LYS A 336 -15.86 21.76 2.87
N GLY A 337 -16.64 22.44 2.06
CA GLY A 337 -16.13 23.45 1.14
C GLY A 337 -16.97 24.71 1.16
N THR A 338 -16.40 25.80 0.66
CA THR A 338 -17.13 27.06 0.44
C THR A 338 -16.94 27.50 -1.00
N LEU A 339 -18.02 27.57 -1.77
CA LEU A 339 -18.02 28.04 -3.15
C LEU A 339 -17.69 29.55 -3.22
N ALA A 340 -17.32 30.05 -4.39
CA ALA A 340 -16.96 31.45 -4.60
C ALA A 340 -18.09 32.44 -4.25
N ASP A 341 -19.35 31.99 -4.32
CA ASP A 341 -20.53 32.76 -3.93
C ASP A 341 -20.86 32.67 -2.42
N GLY A 342 -19.99 32.05 -1.63
CA GLY A 342 -20.15 31.88 -0.18
C GLY A 342 -21.02 30.70 0.24
N ARG A 343 -21.61 29.94 -0.70
CA ARG A 343 -22.41 28.76 -0.36
C ARG A 343 -21.53 27.64 0.21
N GLN A 344 -21.91 27.14 1.39
CA GLN A 344 -21.26 25.98 2.01
C GLN A 344 -21.73 24.69 1.34
N ILE A 345 -20.79 23.79 1.07
CA ILE A 345 -21.02 22.52 0.41
C ILE A 345 -20.33 21.36 1.15
N ALA A 346 -20.81 20.15 0.90
CA ALA A 346 -20.15 18.91 1.32
C ALA A 346 -19.62 18.18 0.07
N VAL A 347 -18.33 17.88 0.05
CA VAL A 347 -17.60 17.30 -1.07
C VAL A 347 -17.21 15.88 -0.70
N LYS A 348 -17.91 14.88 -1.25
CA LYS A 348 -17.62 13.45 -1.08
C LYS A 348 -16.68 13.01 -2.18
N ARG A 349 -15.43 12.67 -1.81
CA ARG A 349 -14.42 12.16 -2.73
C ARG A 349 -14.42 10.64 -2.68
N LEU A 350 -14.91 10.00 -3.73
CA LEU A 350 -15.03 8.53 -3.75
C LEU A 350 -13.67 7.87 -3.98
N SER A 351 -13.44 6.74 -3.30
CA SER A 351 -12.17 6.01 -3.37
C SER A 351 -11.82 5.55 -4.80
N GLN A 352 -10.57 5.79 -5.21
CA GLN A 352 -10.07 5.43 -6.55
C GLN A 352 -9.81 3.92 -6.72
N PHE A 353 -9.66 3.16 -5.63
CA PHE A 353 -9.13 1.80 -5.64
C PHE A 353 -10.18 0.68 -5.48
N SER A 354 -11.46 1.00 -5.35
CA SER A 354 -12.53 0.00 -5.27
C SER A 354 -13.38 -0.03 -6.55
N GLY A 355 -13.62 -1.23 -7.11
CA GLY A 355 -14.59 -1.39 -8.21
C GLY A 355 -16.01 -0.96 -7.80
N GLN A 356 -16.29 -1.06 -6.50
CA GLN A 356 -17.52 -0.65 -5.84
C GLN A 356 -17.75 0.88 -5.90
N GLY A 357 -16.72 1.72 -5.72
CA GLY A 357 -16.87 3.19 -5.76
C GLY A 357 -17.32 3.75 -7.11
N SER A 358 -17.08 3.00 -8.20
CA SER A 358 -17.57 3.39 -9.54
C SER A 358 -19.04 3.05 -9.78
N GLU A 359 -19.53 1.93 -9.22
CA GLU A 359 -20.95 1.59 -9.24
C GLU A 359 -21.74 2.56 -8.34
N GLU A 360 -21.20 2.89 -7.17
CA GLU A 360 -21.80 3.84 -6.23
C GLU A 360 -21.91 5.24 -6.80
N PHE A 361 -20.85 5.75 -7.45
CA PHE A 361 -20.92 7.03 -8.14
C PHE A 361 -22.07 7.05 -9.15
N LYS A 362 -22.20 6.00 -9.97
CA LYS A 362 -23.28 5.89 -10.97
C LYS A 362 -24.65 5.83 -10.30
N ASN A 363 -24.81 5.06 -9.22
CA ASN A 363 -26.06 4.98 -8.47
C ASN A 363 -26.44 6.33 -7.88
N GLU A 364 -25.51 6.99 -7.20
CA GLU A 364 -25.75 8.32 -6.62
C GLU A 364 -26.17 9.30 -7.71
N VAL A 365 -25.38 9.46 -8.78
CA VAL A 365 -25.72 10.37 -9.88
C VAL A 365 -27.06 10.02 -10.53
N MET A 366 -27.37 8.73 -10.73
CA MET A 366 -28.64 8.29 -11.32
C MET A 366 -29.86 8.62 -10.45
N PHE A 367 -29.76 8.39 -9.13
CA PHE A 367 -30.88 8.51 -8.22
C PHE A 367 -30.98 9.92 -7.65
N ILE A 368 -29.95 10.39 -6.93
CA ILE A 368 -30.08 11.63 -6.16
C ILE A 368 -30.18 12.87 -7.04
N ALA A 369 -29.66 12.86 -8.26
CA ALA A 369 -29.84 13.98 -9.19
C ALA A 369 -31.31 14.16 -9.65
N LYS A 370 -32.10 13.08 -9.65
CA LYS A 370 -33.51 13.09 -10.05
C LYS A 370 -34.48 13.15 -8.88
N LEU A 371 -33.97 13.05 -7.65
CA LEU A 371 -34.77 13.05 -6.44
C LEU A 371 -34.71 14.43 -5.78
N GLN A 372 -35.84 15.12 -5.69
CA GLN A 372 -35.94 16.42 -5.03
C GLN A 372 -37.04 16.38 -3.98
N HIS A 373 -36.64 16.36 -2.70
CA HIS A 373 -37.58 16.34 -1.60
C HIS A 373 -36.95 16.97 -0.36
N ARG A 374 -37.76 17.64 0.47
CA ARG A 374 -37.29 18.37 1.67
C ARG A 374 -36.55 17.50 2.69
N ASN A 375 -36.83 16.19 2.70
CA ASN A 375 -36.23 15.20 3.60
C ASN A 375 -35.18 14.30 2.93
N LEU A 376 -34.65 14.70 1.77
CA LEU A 376 -33.51 14.05 1.13
C LEU A 376 -32.39 15.07 0.96
N VAL A 377 -31.14 14.63 1.09
CA VAL A 377 -29.98 15.49 0.79
C VAL A 377 -29.97 15.81 -0.70
N ARG A 378 -29.78 17.08 -1.06
CA ARG A 378 -29.69 17.49 -2.46
C ARG A 378 -28.26 17.37 -2.99
N LEU A 379 -28.10 16.65 -4.10
CA LEU A 379 -26.89 16.70 -4.91
C LEU A 379 -26.88 18.01 -5.71
N LEU A 380 -25.80 18.78 -5.58
CA LEU A 380 -25.62 20.06 -6.25
C LEU A 380 -24.83 19.93 -7.54
N GLY A 381 -23.93 18.95 -7.64
CA GLY A 381 -23.09 18.75 -8.80
C GLY A 381 -22.14 17.57 -8.64
N CYS A 382 -21.36 17.28 -9.68
CA CYS A 382 -20.31 16.27 -9.64
C CYS A 382 -19.05 16.72 -10.37
N CYS A 383 -17.91 16.10 -10.07
CA CYS A 383 -16.65 16.27 -10.79
C CYS A 383 -16.12 14.91 -11.26
N LEU A 384 -15.73 14.85 -12.53
CA LEU A 384 -15.19 13.68 -13.24
C LEU A 384 -13.85 13.98 -13.97
N GLU A 385 -13.12 14.98 -13.46
CA GLU A 385 -11.82 15.39 -13.98
C GLU A 385 -10.68 14.54 -13.42
N GLU A 386 -9.59 14.37 -14.18
CA GLU A 386 -8.36 13.69 -13.72
C GLU A 386 -8.51 12.30 -13.05
N ASN A 387 -9.59 11.56 -13.37
CA ASN A 387 -10.00 10.29 -12.73
C ASN A 387 -10.54 10.42 -11.29
N GLU A 388 -10.75 11.64 -10.81
CA GLU A 388 -11.51 11.91 -9.60
C GLU A 388 -12.99 11.65 -9.84
N LYS A 389 -13.65 11.00 -8.87
CA LYS A 389 -15.12 10.86 -8.82
C LYS A 389 -15.60 11.55 -7.57
N ILE A 390 -16.14 12.74 -7.75
CA ILE A 390 -16.50 13.62 -6.64
C ILE A 390 -17.97 13.99 -6.77
N LEU A 391 -18.68 13.92 -5.64
CA LEU A 391 -20.07 14.33 -5.50
C LEU A 391 -20.13 15.54 -4.57
N VAL A 392 -20.85 16.58 -5.00
CA VAL A 392 -20.98 17.84 -4.26
C VAL A 392 -22.43 17.99 -3.81
N TYR A 393 -22.65 18.02 -2.51
CA TYR A 393 -23.96 18.14 -1.87
C TYR A 393 -24.11 19.47 -1.15
N GLU A 394 -25.35 19.81 -0.82
CA GLU A 394 -25.60 20.85 0.17
C GLU A 394 -24.98 20.48 1.54
N TYR A 395 -24.44 21.47 2.24
CA TYR A 395 -23.83 21.25 3.55
C TYR A 395 -24.90 21.10 4.64
N MET A 396 -24.73 20.10 5.51
CA MET A 396 -25.60 19.85 6.67
C MET A 396 -24.90 20.34 7.94
N SER A 397 -25.35 21.46 8.48
CA SER A 397 -24.67 22.14 9.60
C SER A 397 -24.79 21.42 10.93
N ASN A 398 -25.83 20.59 11.11
CA ASN A 398 -26.10 19.87 12.35
C ASN A 398 -25.75 18.38 12.24
N SER A 399 -24.73 18.01 11.44
CA SER A 399 -24.19 16.64 11.40
C SER A 399 -25.26 15.55 11.15
N SER A 400 -24.98 14.32 11.54
CA SER A 400 -25.87 13.15 11.46
C SER A 400 -26.68 12.91 12.74
N LEU A 401 -27.79 12.19 12.62
CA LEU A 401 -28.69 11.90 13.74
C LEU A 401 -28.02 11.03 14.83
N ASP A 402 -27.15 10.09 14.43
CA ASP A 402 -26.42 9.23 15.37
C ASP A 402 -25.47 10.00 16.29
N PHE A 403 -24.88 11.11 15.80
CA PHE A 403 -24.05 12.02 16.59
C PHE A 403 -24.81 12.58 17.81
N TYR A 404 -26.11 12.84 17.66
CA TYR A 404 -26.95 13.31 18.75
C TYR A 404 -27.52 12.17 19.59
N LEU A 405 -28.00 11.09 18.96
CA LEU A 405 -28.64 9.99 19.68
C LEU A 405 -27.67 9.20 20.56
N PHE A 406 -26.44 9.02 20.10
CA PHE A 406 -25.43 8.18 20.77
C PHE A 406 -24.24 8.98 21.30
N GLY A 407 -24.32 10.31 21.21
CA GLY A 407 -23.34 11.22 21.81
C GLY A 407 -23.44 11.27 23.33
N ASP A 408 -22.72 12.24 23.91
CA ASP A 408 -22.83 12.54 25.33
C ASP A 408 -24.24 13.03 25.73
N GLU A 409 -24.45 13.16 27.04
CA GLU A 409 -25.75 13.58 27.58
C GLU A 409 -26.18 14.97 27.07
N GLU A 410 -25.22 15.88 26.84
CA GLU A 410 -25.48 17.24 26.36
C GLU A 410 -25.94 17.27 24.89
N LYS A 411 -25.39 16.38 24.05
CA LYS A 411 -25.89 16.16 22.69
C LYS A 411 -27.28 15.54 22.69
N ARG A 412 -27.51 14.52 23.52
CA ARG A 412 -28.81 13.84 23.60
C ARG A 412 -29.93 14.76 24.08
N LYS A 413 -29.64 15.67 25.02
CA LYS A 413 -30.58 16.70 25.52
C LYS A 413 -31.02 17.70 24.45
N GLN A 414 -30.23 17.90 23.38
CA GLN A 414 -30.61 18.78 22.27
C GLN A 414 -31.73 18.18 21.42
N LEU A 415 -31.94 16.87 21.48
CA LEU A 415 -33.07 16.18 20.85
C LEU A 415 -34.19 15.93 21.87
N ASP A 416 -34.99 16.96 22.15
CA ASP A 416 -36.22 16.78 22.92
C ASP A 416 -37.23 15.88 22.18
N TRP A 417 -38.29 15.46 22.86
CA TRP A 417 -39.25 14.53 22.27
C TRP A 417 -39.95 15.10 21.04
N LYS A 418 -40.29 16.39 21.06
CA LYS A 418 -40.96 17.06 19.94
C LYS A 418 -40.09 17.02 18.68
N LEU A 419 -38.79 17.29 18.84
CA LEU A 419 -37.83 17.24 17.75
C LEU A 419 -37.60 15.80 17.27
N ARG A 420 -37.47 14.83 18.18
CA ARG A 420 -37.40 13.39 17.82
C ARG A 420 -38.61 12.94 17.02
N LEU A 421 -39.82 13.35 17.42
CA LEU A 421 -41.05 13.05 16.68
C LEU A 421 -41.08 13.74 15.30
N SER A 422 -40.63 14.99 15.21
CA SER A 422 -40.47 15.69 13.93
C SER A 422 -39.50 14.95 12.99
N ILE A 423 -38.38 14.47 13.54
CA ILE A 423 -37.38 13.68 12.83
C ILE A 423 -37.98 12.36 12.33
N ILE A 424 -38.68 11.60 13.17
CA ILE A 424 -39.38 10.36 12.76
C ILE A 424 -40.33 10.64 11.58
N ASN A 425 -41.14 11.69 11.68
CA ASN A 425 -42.07 12.08 10.63
C ASN A 425 -41.35 12.48 9.33
N GLY A 426 -40.26 13.23 9.42
CA GLY A 426 -39.48 13.66 8.26
C GLY A 426 -38.79 12.49 7.55
N ILE A 427 -38.22 11.55 8.31
CA ILE A 427 -37.65 10.32 7.74
C ILE A 427 -38.75 9.52 7.04
N ALA A 428 -39.92 9.33 7.68
CA ALA A 428 -41.01 8.57 7.09
C ALA A 428 -41.49 9.17 5.76
N LYS A 429 -41.61 10.50 5.68
CA LYS A 429 -41.95 11.23 4.45
C LYS A 429 -40.86 11.11 3.38
N GLY A 430 -39.59 11.16 3.78
CA GLY A 430 -38.47 10.95 2.86
C GLY A 430 -38.51 9.56 2.20
N ILE A 431 -38.75 8.51 2.99
CA ILE A 431 -38.83 7.14 2.47
C ILE A 431 -40.11 6.93 1.63
N LEU A 432 -41.25 7.48 2.08
CA LEU A 432 -42.49 7.47 1.29
C LEU A 432 -42.26 8.05 -0.12
N TYR A 433 -41.58 9.20 -0.21
CA TYR A 433 -41.25 9.78 -1.49
C TYR A 433 -40.41 8.84 -2.36
N LEU A 434 -39.40 8.17 -1.80
CA LEU A 434 -38.60 7.19 -2.54
C LEU A 434 -39.44 6.01 -3.05
N HIS A 435 -40.41 5.54 -2.26
CA HIS A 435 -41.16 4.31 -2.56
C HIS A 435 -42.37 4.52 -3.46
N GLU A 436 -43.07 5.65 -3.32
CA GLU A 436 -44.41 5.85 -3.88
C GLU A 436 -44.53 7.15 -4.70
N ASP A 437 -43.96 8.27 -4.24
CA ASP A 437 -44.22 9.59 -4.87
C ASP A 437 -43.18 10.02 -5.92
N SER A 438 -42.01 9.39 -5.95
CA SER A 438 -40.96 9.71 -6.91
C SER A 438 -41.18 9.00 -8.25
N ARG A 439 -40.58 9.54 -9.32
CA ARG A 439 -40.74 9.02 -10.69
C ARG A 439 -40.34 7.55 -10.84
N LEU A 440 -39.36 7.11 -10.06
CA LEU A 440 -38.89 5.73 -10.01
C LEU A 440 -39.09 5.22 -8.59
N LYS A 441 -39.60 4.00 -8.43
CA LYS A 441 -39.63 3.37 -7.11
C LYS A 441 -38.20 3.03 -6.69
N VAL A 442 -37.64 3.78 -5.75
CA VAL A 442 -36.26 3.65 -5.27
C VAL A 442 -36.24 2.97 -3.91
N ILE A 443 -35.38 1.97 -3.74
CA ILE A 443 -35.08 1.33 -2.45
C ILE A 443 -33.68 1.73 -2.03
N HIS A 444 -33.54 2.30 -0.84
CA HIS A 444 -32.30 2.88 -0.32
C HIS A 444 -31.27 1.83 0.09
N ARG A 445 -31.70 0.77 0.79
CA ARG A 445 -30.90 -0.40 1.25
C ARG A 445 -29.88 -0.15 2.36
N ASP A 446 -29.50 1.10 2.62
CA ASP A 446 -28.58 1.45 3.73
C ASP A 446 -29.15 2.54 4.65
N LEU A 447 -30.43 2.45 5.00
CA LEU A 447 -31.04 3.36 5.98
C LEU A 447 -30.52 3.04 7.39
N LYS A 448 -29.92 4.03 8.04
CA LYS A 448 -29.40 4.00 9.42
C LYS A 448 -29.32 5.41 9.98
N ALA A 449 -29.17 5.55 11.29
CA ALA A 449 -29.09 6.86 11.94
C ALA A 449 -27.93 7.74 11.41
N SER A 450 -26.79 7.18 11.04
CA SER A 450 -25.66 7.95 10.47
C SER A 450 -25.91 8.46 9.04
N ASN A 451 -26.88 7.87 8.32
CA ASN A 451 -27.30 8.30 6.98
C ASN A 451 -28.53 9.24 7.02
N VAL A 452 -28.92 9.71 8.21
CA VAL A 452 -29.90 10.78 8.38
C VAL A 452 -29.16 12.01 8.87
N LEU A 453 -28.97 13.00 7.99
CA LEU A 453 -28.33 14.26 8.31
C LEU A 453 -29.35 15.30 8.77
N LEU A 454 -28.89 16.31 9.50
CA LEU A 454 -29.73 17.39 10.03
C LEU A 454 -29.30 18.73 9.44
N ASP A 455 -30.27 19.45 8.85
CA ASP A 455 -30.06 20.82 8.36
C ASP A 455 -30.05 21.84 9.52
N HIS A 456 -29.88 23.13 9.19
CA HIS A 456 -29.71 24.20 10.16
C HIS A 456 -30.88 24.40 11.13
N GLU A 457 -32.11 24.03 10.77
CA GLU A 457 -33.26 23.98 11.68
C GLU A 457 -33.69 22.56 12.08
N MET A 458 -32.72 21.64 12.10
CA MET A 458 -32.82 20.28 12.64
C MET A 458 -33.83 19.39 11.91
N ASN A 459 -34.13 19.67 10.65
CA ASN A 459 -34.94 18.78 9.83
C ASN A 459 -34.10 17.61 9.31
N PRO A 460 -34.65 16.38 9.29
CA PRO A 460 -33.93 15.21 8.79
C PRO A 460 -33.86 15.20 7.27
N LYS A 461 -32.69 14.85 6.74
CA LYS A 461 -32.42 14.62 5.33
C LYS A 461 -31.68 13.30 5.14
N ILE A 462 -32.31 12.36 4.42
CA ILE A 462 -31.72 11.06 4.11
C ILE A 462 -30.61 11.23 3.09
N SER A 463 -29.45 10.65 3.36
CA SER A 463 -28.22 10.73 2.57
C SER A 463 -27.72 9.34 2.16
N ASP A 464 -26.69 9.32 1.30
CA ASP A 464 -25.90 8.13 0.94
C ASP A 464 -26.65 7.07 0.10
N PHE A 465 -26.95 7.44 -1.15
CA PHE A 465 -27.66 6.60 -2.11
C PHE A 465 -26.76 5.60 -2.87
N GLY A 466 -25.51 5.42 -2.45
CA GLY A 466 -24.53 4.60 -3.18
C GLY A 466 -24.98 3.15 -3.40
N LEU A 467 -25.81 2.61 -2.49
CA LEU A 467 -26.35 1.25 -2.57
C LEU A 467 -27.78 1.19 -3.12
N ALA A 468 -28.41 2.32 -3.46
CA ALA A 468 -29.80 2.38 -3.85
C ALA A 468 -30.09 1.62 -5.16
N ARG A 469 -31.34 1.19 -5.34
CA ARG A 469 -31.83 0.53 -6.57
C ARG A 469 -33.21 1.01 -6.96
N ALA A 470 -33.45 1.21 -8.26
CA ALA A 470 -34.79 1.44 -8.79
C ALA A 470 -35.45 0.13 -9.23
N PHE A 471 -36.77 0.14 -9.15
CA PHE A 471 -37.68 -0.84 -9.71
C PHE A 471 -38.42 -0.24 -10.89
N GLU A 472 -38.58 -1.03 -11.95
CA GLU A 472 -39.47 -0.68 -13.06
C GLU A 472 -40.94 -0.71 -12.60
N ILE A 473 -41.79 0.04 -13.31
CA ILE A 473 -43.23 0.10 -13.03
C ILE A 473 -43.82 -1.31 -13.10
N GLY A 474 -44.42 -1.77 -12.01
CA GLY A 474 -45.03 -3.11 -11.88
C GLY A 474 -44.16 -4.16 -11.17
N GLN A 475 -42.86 -3.91 -10.96
CA GLN A 475 -42.02 -4.77 -10.12
C GLN A 475 -42.12 -4.36 -8.64
N ASN A 476 -42.42 -5.32 -7.76
CA ASN A 476 -42.55 -5.09 -6.31
C ASN A 476 -41.46 -5.77 -5.47
N GLN A 477 -40.73 -6.72 -6.05
CA GLN A 477 -39.69 -7.49 -5.37
C GLN A 477 -38.63 -7.96 -6.38
N ALA A 478 -37.37 -8.02 -5.96
CA ALA A 478 -36.27 -8.56 -6.76
C ALA A 478 -35.37 -9.45 -5.90
N THR A 479 -34.79 -10.48 -6.51
CA THR A 479 -33.76 -11.31 -5.86
C THR A 479 -32.38 -10.83 -6.28
N THR A 480 -31.44 -10.73 -5.34
CA THR A 480 -30.03 -10.41 -5.61
C THR A 480 -29.10 -11.45 -5.00
N LYS A 481 -28.06 -11.84 -5.74
CA LYS A 481 -26.98 -12.71 -5.22
C LYS A 481 -25.97 -11.97 -4.35
N ARG A 482 -25.94 -10.64 -4.44
CA ARG A 482 -25.05 -9.75 -3.70
C ARG A 482 -25.86 -8.99 -2.67
N VAL A 483 -25.69 -9.36 -1.40
CA VAL A 483 -26.29 -8.68 -0.24
C VAL A 483 -25.29 -7.64 0.25
N VAL A 484 -25.74 -6.39 0.33
CA VAL A 484 -24.95 -5.24 0.82
C VAL A 484 -25.85 -4.33 1.65
N GLY A 485 -25.29 -3.78 2.73
CA GLY A 485 -25.96 -2.90 3.66
C GLY A 485 -25.30 -2.96 5.04
N THR A 486 -25.84 -2.21 6.00
CA THR A 486 -25.32 -2.16 7.38
C THR A 486 -25.97 -3.22 8.26
N TYR A 487 -25.14 -4.01 8.96
CA TYR A 487 -25.61 -5.06 9.86
C TYR A 487 -26.47 -4.48 11.00
N GLY A 488 -27.56 -5.18 11.34
CA GLY A 488 -28.54 -4.71 12.33
C GLY A 488 -29.67 -3.85 11.76
N TYR A 489 -29.48 -3.25 10.58
CA TYR A 489 -30.53 -2.49 9.88
C TYR A 489 -31.14 -3.28 8.71
N MET A 490 -30.44 -4.31 8.23
CA MET A 490 -30.92 -5.17 7.14
C MET A 490 -32.11 -6.03 7.59
N ALA A 491 -33.15 -6.05 6.77
CA ALA A 491 -34.28 -6.96 6.93
C ALA A 491 -33.84 -8.44 6.79
N PRO A 492 -34.46 -9.37 7.54
CA PRO A 492 -34.05 -10.78 7.56
C PRO A 492 -34.14 -11.46 6.19
N GLU A 493 -35.24 -11.26 5.45
CA GLU A 493 -35.44 -11.85 4.12
C GLU A 493 -34.41 -11.32 3.10
N TYR A 494 -33.98 -10.06 3.27
CA TYR A 494 -32.94 -9.48 2.46
C TYR A 494 -31.56 -10.05 2.82
N ALA A 495 -31.25 -10.14 4.11
CA ALA A 495 -29.97 -10.62 4.61
C ALA A 495 -29.75 -12.12 4.35
N MET A 496 -30.81 -12.93 4.47
CA MET A 496 -30.73 -14.40 4.39
C MET A 496 -30.95 -14.92 2.96
N GLU A 497 -31.88 -14.34 2.22
CA GLU A 497 -32.33 -14.88 0.92
C GLU A 497 -32.03 -13.94 -0.25
N GLY A 498 -31.53 -12.72 0.02
CA GLY A 498 -31.30 -11.71 -1.00
C GLY A 498 -32.59 -11.14 -1.59
N LEU A 499 -33.73 -11.30 -0.90
CA LEU A 499 -35.03 -10.78 -1.32
C LEU A 499 -35.13 -9.30 -0.97
N LEU A 500 -35.14 -8.46 -2.01
CA LEU A 500 -35.16 -7.01 -1.91
C LEU A 500 -36.55 -6.47 -2.27
N SER A 501 -37.15 -5.67 -1.39
CA SER A 501 -38.40 -4.95 -1.65
C SER A 501 -38.47 -3.66 -0.83
N VAL A 502 -39.47 -2.82 -1.09
CA VAL A 502 -39.70 -1.59 -0.29
C VAL A 502 -39.85 -1.89 1.20
N LYS A 503 -40.30 -3.11 1.56
CA LYS A 503 -40.43 -3.56 2.95
C LYS A 503 -39.08 -3.78 3.64
N SER A 504 -37.99 -3.88 2.89
CA SER A 504 -36.64 -3.95 3.45
C SER A 504 -36.23 -2.59 4.04
N ASP A 505 -36.56 -1.48 3.38
CA ASP A 505 -36.35 -0.12 3.92
C ASP A 505 -37.30 0.19 5.09
N VAL A 506 -38.54 -0.32 5.04
CA VAL A 506 -39.50 -0.21 6.15
C VAL A 506 -38.93 -0.84 7.42
N PHE A 507 -38.29 -2.00 7.31
CA PHE A 507 -37.62 -2.64 8.44
C PHE A 507 -36.53 -1.73 9.02
N SER A 508 -35.64 -1.21 8.18
CA SER A 508 -34.58 -0.29 8.61
C SER A 508 -35.13 0.97 9.29
N PHE A 509 -36.24 1.53 8.77
CA PHE A 509 -36.95 2.63 9.40
C PHE A 509 -37.44 2.27 10.82
N GLY A 510 -38.03 1.09 10.99
CA GLY A 510 -38.48 0.61 12.30
C GLY A 510 -37.34 0.51 13.31
N VAL A 511 -36.15 0.07 12.88
CA VAL A 511 -34.93 0.07 13.70
C VAL A 511 -34.58 1.50 14.14
N ILE A 512 -34.53 2.45 13.20
CA ILE A 512 -34.22 3.86 13.48
C ILE A 512 -35.22 4.46 14.47
N VAL A 513 -36.52 4.15 14.34
CA VAL A 513 -37.55 4.63 15.29
C VAL A 513 -37.27 4.13 16.71
N VAL A 514 -36.93 2.85 16.87
CA VAL A 514 -36.58 2.28 18.18
C VAL A 514 -35.32 2.95 18.74
N GLU A 515 -34.30 3.19 17.91
CA GLU A 515 -33.07 3.91 18.30
C GLU A 515 -33.37 5.35 18.75
N ILE A 516 -34.23 6.07 18.04
CA ILE A 516 -34.65 7.44 18.40
C ILE A 516 -35.34 7.44 19.77
N ILE A 517 -36.19 6.46 20.06
CA ILE A 517 -36.93 6.40 21.33
C ILE A 517 -35.99 6.09 22.51
N CYS A 518 -35.11 5.10 22.36
CA CYS A 518 -34.26 4.65 23.47
C CYS A 518 -32.94 5.40 23.61
N GLY A 519 -32.48 6.10 22.56
CA GLY A 519 -31.17 6.74 22.54
C GLY A 519 -30.02 5.75 22.65
N ARG A 520 -30.19 4.51 22.15
CA ARG A 520 -29.18 3.45 22.17
C ARG A 520 -28.99 2.85 20.79
N LYS A 521 -27.74 2.60 20.42
CA LYS A 521 -27.38 2.04 19.13
C LYS A 521 -27.75 0.55 19.08
N ASN A 522 -28.40 0.13 18.00
CA ASN A 522 -28.80 -1.26 17.78
C ASN A 522 -27.57 -2.18 17.57
N SER A 523 -26.57 -1.70 16.82
CA SER A 523 -25.30 -2.42 16.64
C SER A 523 -24.56 -2.51 17.97
N GLY A 524 -24.33 -3.74 18.47
CA GLY A 524 -23.61 -3.96 19.73
C GLY A 524 -24.50 -4.09 20.98
N PHE A 525 -25.83 -3.99 20.86
CA PHE A 525 -26.75 -4.11 22.00
C PHE A 525 -26.63 -5.47 22.74
N HIS A 526 -26.20 -6.53 22.05
CA HIS A 526 -25.92 -7.84 22.63
C HIS A 526 -24.83 -7.82 23.73
N LEU A 527 -24.02 -6.75 23.83
CA LEU A 527 -23.00 -6.55 24.86
C LEU A 527 -23.56 -5.92 26.15
N SER A 528 -24.85 -5.54 26.17
CA SER A 528 -25.53 -5.04 27.36
C SER A 528 -25.97 -6.17 28.29
N GLU A 529 -26.30 -5.84 29.56
CA GLU A 529 -26.78 -6.79 30.58
C GLU A 529 -27.96 -7.68 30.14
N HIS A 530 -28.68 -7.30 29.08
CA HIS A 530 -29.88 -7.97 28.60
C HIS A 530 -29.60 -9.07 27.55
N GLY A 531 -28.35 -9.19 27.04
CA GLY A 531 -27.87 -10.31 26.22
C GLY A 531 -28.61 -10.62 24.91
N GLN A 532 -29.53 -9.75 24.47
CA GLN A 532 -30.43 -9.93 23.31
C GLN A 532 -30.26 -8.79 22.29
N SER A 533 -31.00 -8.79 21.16
CA SER A 533 -31.06 -7.64 20.24
C SER A 533 -31.95 -6.52 20.79
N LEU A 534 -31.70 -5.26 20.39
CA LEU A 534 -32.48 -4.10 20.84
C LEU A 534 -33.97 -4.26 20.49
N LEU A 535 -34.26 -4.82 19.31
CA LEU A 535 -35.63 -5.04 18.84
C LEU A 535 -36.39 -6.04 19.71
N LEU A 536 -35.74 -7.13 20.14
CA LEU A 536 -36.36 -8.12 21.01
C LEU A 536 -36.61 -7.56 22.42
N TYR A 537 -35.67 -6.76 22.92
CA TYR A 537 -35.86 -6.06 24.19
C TYR A 537 -37.04 -5.08 24.12
N ALA A 538 -37.11 -4.25 23.07
CA ALA A 538 -38.21 -3.32 22.84
C ALA A 538 -39.58 -4.05 22.75
N TRP A 539 -39.63 -5.17 22.04
CA TRP A 539 -40.81 -6.03 21.94
C TRP A 539 -41.28 -6.56 23.30
N ARG A 540 -40.36 -7.02 24.15
CA ARG A 540 -40.69 -7.54 25.50
C ARG A 540 -41.25 -6.45 26.40
N ILE A 541 -40.62 -5.28 26.40
CA ILE A 541 -41.07 -4.12 27.18
C ILE A 541 -42.46 -3.66 26.70
N TRP A 542 -42.70 -3.68 25.38
CA TRP A 542 -44.00 -3.39 24.80
C TRP A 542 -45.07 -4.42 25.22
N CYS A 543 -44.77 -5.73 25.13
CA CYS A 543 -45.67 -6.80 25.58
C CYS A 543 -46.04 -6.66 27.06
N ALA A 544 -45.11 -6.19 27.89
CA ALA A 544 -45.33 -5.98 29.32
C ALA A 544 -46.10 -4.67 29.65
N GLY A 545 -46.48 -3.87 28.64
CA GLY A 545 -47.14 -2.57 28.85
C GLY A 545 -46.22 -1.49 29.44
N LYS A 546 -44.91 -1.71 29.42
CA LYS A 546 -43.89 -0.89 30.10
C LYS A 546 -43.13 0.04 29.14
N CYS A 547 -43.75 0.45 28.03
CA CYS A 547 -43.10 1.18 26.92
C CYS A 547 -42.23 2.38 27.35
N LEU A 548 -42.63 3.09 28.41
CA LEU A 548 -41.90 4.27 28.91
C LEU A 548 -40.55 3.91 29.56
N GLU A 549 -40.36 2.67 30.04
CA GLU A 549 -39.08 2.19 30.59
C GLU A 549 -37.99 2.07 29.51
N LEU A 550 -38.39 1.94 28.23
CA LEU A 550 -37.46 1.88 27.10
C LEU A 550 -36.91 3.27 26.73
N MET A 551 -37.58 4.33 27.16
CA MET A 551 -37.32 5.69 26.70
C MET A 551 -35.97 6.19 27.19
N ASP A 552 -35.32 7.00 26.36
CA ASP A 552 -34.11 7.72 26.73
C ASP A 552 -34.32 8.53 28.04
N PRO A 553 -33.53 8.30 29.10
CA PRO A 553 -33.66 9.01 30.37
C PRO A 553 -33.51 10.54 30.27
N THR A 554 -32.90 11.06 29.20
CA THR A 554 -32.78 12.51 28.97
C THR A 554 -34.11 13.17 28.59
N LEU A 555 -35.14 12.40 28.22
CA LEU A 555 -36.43 12.89 27.75
C LEU A 555 -37.47 13.17 28.85
N ILE A 556 -37.13 12.99 30.13
CA ILE A 556 -38.06 12.97 31.29
C ILE A 556 -38.95 14.22 31.43
N LYS A 557 -38.56 15.39 30.87
CA LYS A 557 -39.20 16.68 31.20
C LYS A 557 -40.29 17.17 30.24
N SER A 558 -40.45 16.61 29.04
CA SER A 558 -41.44 17.12 28.07
C SER A 558 -41.78 16.08 26.99
N PHE A 559 -42.78 15.24 27.23
CA PHE A 559 -43.34 14.34 26.22
C PHE A 559 -44.80 13.96 26.55
N ARG A 560 -45.56 13.58 25.53
CA ARG A 560 -46.85 12.91 25.73
C ARG A 560 -46.64 11.40 25.66
N ALA A 561 -46.95 10.69 26.74
CA ALA A 561 -46.74 9.23 26.81
C ALA A 561 -47.43 8.48 25.66
N SER A 562 -48.62 8.94 25.24
CA SER A 562 -49.36 8.36 24.12
C SER A 562 -48.58 8.42 22.79
N GLU A 563 -47.85 9.51 22.53
CA GLU A 563 -47.03 9.66 21.33
C GLU A 563 -45.85 8.67 21.34
N VAL A 564 -45.17 8.53 22.48
CA VAL A 564 -44.04 7.59 22.63
C VAL A 564 -44.50 6.15 22.42
N VAL A 565 -45.58 5.76 23.09
CA VAL A 565 -46.18 4.42 22.96
C VAL A 565 -46.59 4.15 21.51
N LYS A 566 -47.21 5.14 20.86
CA LYS A 566 -47.62 5.06 19.45
C LYS A 566 -46.42 4.90 18.51
N CYS A 567 -45.38 5.71 18.66
CA CYS A 567 -44.17 5.59 17.84
C CYS A 567 -43.47 4.25 18.04
N LEU A 568 -43.36 3.76 19.29
CA LEU A 568 -42.79 2.43 19.56
C LEU A 568 -43.62 1.33 18.89
N HIS A 569 -44.94 1.41 19.00
CA HIS A 569 -45.85 0.46 18.37
C HIS A 569 -45.70 0.44 16.84
N ILE A 570 -45.64 1.60 16.20
CA ILE A 570 -45.39 1.71 14.75
C ILE A 570 -43.99 1.18 14.39
N GLY A 571 -42.97 1.49 15.18
CA GLY A 571 -41.62 0.94 15.02
C GLY A 571 -41.61 -0.59 15.04
N LEU A 572 -42.37 -1.20 15.97
CA LEU A 572 -42.56 -2.65 16.05
C LEU A 572 -43.32 -3.23 14.85
N LEU A 573 -44.35 -2.54 14.33
CA LEU A 573 -45.02 -2.93 13.07
C LEU A 573 -44.05 -2.92 11.87
N CYS A 574 -43.04 -2.04 11.89
CA CYS A 574 -42.06 -1.96 10.82
C CYS A 574 -41.00 -3.07 10.88
N VAL A 575 -40.67 -3.61 12.06
CA VAL A 575 -39.61 -4.64 12.23
C VAL A 575 -40.11 -6.09 12.30
N GLN A 576 -41.31 -6.34 11.78
CA GLN A 576 -41.93 -7.67 11.74
C GLN A 576 -41.05 -8.67 10.99
N GLN A 577 -41.08 -9.94 11.42
CA GLN A 577 -40.30 -10.99 10.79
C GLN A 577 -40.67 -11.18 9.32
N ASP A 578 -41.96 -11.34 9.03
CA ASP A 578 -42.47 -11.42 7.66
C ASP A 578 -42.56 -10.01 7.03
N ALA A 579 -42.08 -9.86 5.79
CA ALA A 579 -42.16 -8.60 5.06
C ALA A 579 -43.61 -8.23 4.69
N GLY A 580 -44.50 -9.20 4.53
CA GLY A 580 -45.92 -9.03 4.28
C GLY A 580 -46.64 -8.31 5.41
N ASP A 581 -46.29 -8.63 6.65
CA ASP A 581 -46.89 -8.06 7.87
C ASP A 581 -46.49 -6.60 8.13
N ARG A 582 -45.39 -6.13 7.51
CA ARG A 582 -44.92 -4.75 7.67
C ARG A 582 -45.85 -3.78 6.93
N PRO A 583 -46.17 -2.60 7.46
CA PRO A 583 -46.94 -1.58 6.74
C PRO A 583 -46.18 -1.03 5.53
N THR A 584 -46.87 -0.38 4.60
CA THR A 584 -46.24 0.51 3.60
C THR A 584 -45.85 1.83 4.25
N MET A 585 -44.94 2.60 3.64
CA MET A 585 -44.58 3.90 4.18
C MET A 585 -45.74 4.90 4.13
N SER A 586 -46.64 4.81 3.14
CA SER A 586 -47.89 5.60 3.14
C SER A 586 -48.75 5.30 4.36
N THR A 587 -48.90 4.02 4.70
CA THR A 587 -49.61 3.58 5.90
C THR A 587 -48.91 4.10 7.17
N VAL A 588 -47.58 4.02 7.24
CA VAL A 588 -46.80 4.56 8.37
C VAL A 588 -47.01 6.06 8.56
N VAL A 589 -46.97 6.84 7.48
CA VAL A 589 -47.19 8.31 7.53
C VAL A 589 -48.61 8.63 7.99
N LEU A 590 -49.62 7.88 7.52
CA LEU A 590 -51.01 8.01 7.98
C LEU A 590 -51.15 7.67 9.47
N MET A 591 -50.53 6.56 9.91
CA MET A 591 -50.52 6.14 11.30
C MET A 591 -49.88 7.19 12.19
N LEU A 592 -48.73 7.76 11.79
CA LEU A 592 -48.06 8.82 12.55
C LEU A 592 -48.91 10.09 12.65
N GLY A 593 -49.54 10.51 11.55
CA GLY A 593 -50.34 11.73 11.48
C GLY A 593 -51.75 11.67 12.10
N SER A 594 -52.35 10.48 12.23
CA SER A 594 -53.72 10.34 12.75
C SER A 594 -53.76 10.14 14.27
N GLU A 595 -54.53 10.95 15.00
CA GLU A 595 -54.71 10.76 16.46
C GLU A 595 -55.68 9.62 16.82
N THR A 596 -56.58 9.25 15.90
CA THR A 596 -57.73 8.37 16.18
C THR A 596 -57.68 7.03 15.43
N MET A 597 -56.68 6.80 14.58
CA MET A 597 -56.55 5.57 13.81
C MET A 597 -56.25 4.38 14.73
N ALA A 598 -57.07 3.33 14.62
CA ALA A 598 -56.79 2.05 15.28
C ALA A 598 -55.57 1.38 14.62
N LEU A 599 -54.56 1.04 15.43
CA LEU A 599 -53.33 0.39 14.96
C LEU A 599 -53.44 -1.14 15.09
N PRO A 600 -53.00 -1.90 14.08
CA PRO A 600 -52.98 -3.36 14.16
C PRO A 600 -51.98 -3.82 15.22
N LYS A 601 -52.22 -4.97 15.84
CA LYS A 601 -51.30 -5.50 16.85
C LYS A 601 -50.00 -5.99 16.18
N PRO A 602 -48.82 -5.51 16.60
CA PRO A 602 -47.53 -6.07 16.20
C PRO A 602 -47.43 -7.57 16.51
N ASN A 603 -46.79 -8.35 15.63
CA ASN A 603 -46.31 -9.71 15.92
C ASN A 603 -44.81 -9.69 16.28
N HIS A 604 -44.24 -10.87 16.57
CA HIS A 604 -42.86 -11.00 17.00
C HIS A 604 -41.87 -10.43 15.95
N PRO A 605 -40.89 -9.59 16.36
CA PRO A 605 -39.90 -9.02 15.44
C PRO A 605 -38.92 -10.09 14.93
N ALA A 606 -38.22 -9.80 13.84
CA ALA A 606 -37.17 -10.69 13.32
C ALA A 606 -36.03 -10.92 14.34
N PHE A 607 -35.53 -12.17 14.44
CA PHE A 607 -34.35 -12.48 15.26
C PHE A 607 -33.07 -11.90 14.60
N SER A 608 -32.36 -11.01 15.29
CA SER A 608 -31.03 -10.56 14.88
C SER A 608 -29.97 -11.45 15.52
N VAL A 609 -29.16 -12.15 14.73
CA VAL A 609 -28.05 -12.98 15.25
C VAL A 609 -26.94 -12.05 15.76
N GLY A 610 -26.84 -11.81 17.07
CA GLY A 610 -25.67 -11.12 17.64
C GLY A 610 -24.43 -12.03 17.60
N LYS A 611 -23.25 -11.49 17.35
CA LYS A 611 -21.99 -12.24 17.48
C LYS A 611 -21.75 -12.50 18.98
N LEU A 612 -21.89 -13.73 19.44
CA LEU A 612 -21.49 -14.14 20.80
C LEU A 612 -19.96 -14.10 20.90
N THR A 613 -19.38 -13.00 21.40
CA THR A 613 -18.01 -13.04 21.92
C THR A 613 -18.09 -13.50 23.37
N TYR A 614 -17.87 -14.79 23.60
CA TYR A 614 -17.57 -15.30 24.93
C TYR A 614 -16.31 -14.59 25.45
N LYS A 615 -16.43 -13.92 26.59
CA LYS A 615 -15.29 -13.39 27.34
C LYS A 615 -14.48 -14.57 27.88
N GLU A 616 -13.42 -14.95 27.18
CA GLU A 616 -12.26 -15.53 27.87
C GLU A 616 -11.23 -14.42 28.07
N ILE A 617 -11.00 -14.13 29.35
CA ILE A 617 -9.91 -13.28 29.81
C ILE A 617 -8.61 -13.98 29.40
N SER A 618 -8.03 -13.55 28.27
CA SER A 618 -6.67 -13.90 27.90
C SER A 618 -5.91 -12.61 27.64
N THR A 619 -5.05 -12.28 28.59
CA THR A 619 -4.07 -11.21 28.52
C THR A 619 -3.08 -11.49 27.39
N SER A 620 -3.30 -10.90 26.21
CA SER A 620 -2.22 -10.64 25.27
C SER A 620 -2.54 -9.39 24.44
N ARG A 621 -1.68 -8.37 24.57
CA ARG A 621 -1.64 -7.22 23.68
C ARG A 621 -1.19 -7.71 22.31
N SER A 622 -2.13 -7.87 21.39
CA SER A 622 -1.85 -8.06 19.97
C SER A 622 -3.07 -7.61 19.16
N SER A 623 -2.88 -6.49 18.47
CA SER A 623 -3.77 -5.87 17.49
C SER A 623 -4.34 -6.89 16.50
N LYS A 624 -5.67 -7.05 16.46
CA LYS A 624 -6.36 -7.75 15.37
C LYS A 624 -7.63 -7.02 14.94
N ASN A 625 -7.47 -6.26 13.85
CA ASN A 625 -8.41 -6.05 12.74
C ASN A 625 -9.88 -6.38 13.01
N LEU A 626 -10.62 -5.38 13.52
CA LEU A 626 -12.07 -5.27 13.33
C LEU A 626 -12.30 -4.54 11.99
N SER A 627 -13.29 -4.98 11.19
CA SER A 627 -13.58 -4.34 9.91
C SER A 627 -13.96 -2.88 10.13
N ILE A 628 -13.20 -1.97 9.52
CA ILE A 628 -13.29 -0.51 9.73
C ILE A 628 -14.55 0.11 9.08
N ASN A 629 -15.34 -0.66 8.31
CA ASN A 629 -16.20 -0.09 7.26
C ASN A 629 -17.72 -0.12 7.52
N ASP A 630 -18.23 -0.73 8.60
CA ASP A 630 -19.67 -0.90 8.96
C ASP A 630 -20.63 -1.50 7.88
N VAL A 631 -20.24 -1.55 6.61
CA VAL A 631 -20.96 -2.13 5.47
C VAL A 631 -20.51 -3.57 5.29
N THR A 632 -21.47 -4.50 5.30
CA THR A 632 -21.20 -5.93 5.10
C THR A 632 -21.51 -6.32 3.67
N VAL A 633 -20.61 -7.07 3.03
CA VAL A 633 -20.83 -7.64 1.69
C VAL A 633 -20.82 -9.17 1.83
N SER A 634 -21.92 -9.82 1.45
CA SER A 634 -21.99 -11.29 1.40
C SER A 634 -22.54 -11.78 0.06
N SER A 635 -22.00 -12.90 -0.41
CA SER A 635 -22.47 -13.63 -1.58
C SER A 635 -23.37 -14.78 -1.13
N VAL A 636 -24.64 -14.74 -1.51
CA VAL A 636 -25.56 -15.86 -1.28
C VAL A 636 -25.35 -16.88 -2.40
N LEU A 637 -24.80 -18.05 -2.06
CA LEU A 637 -24.78 -19.19 -2.96
C LEU A 637 -26.21 -19.72 -3.08
N ALA A 638 -26.72 -19.84 -4.32
CA ALA A 638 -27.99 -20.50 -4.56
C ALA A 638 -27.91 -21.94 -4.02
N ARG A 639 -28.85 -22.32 -3.16
CA ARG A 639 -29.08 -23.72 -2.81
C ARG A 639 -29.69 -24.46 -3.99
#